data_AF-A0A226EPS0-F1
#
_entry.id   AF-A0A226EPS0-F1
#
_cell.length_a   1.000
_cell.length_b   1.000
_cell.length_c   1.000
_cell.angle_alpha   90.00
_cell.angle_beta   90.00
_cell.angle_gamma   90.00
#
_symmetry.space_group_name_H-M   'P 1'
#
loop_
_entity.id
_entity.type
_entity.pdbx_description
1 polymer ?
#
loop_
_entity_poly.entity_id
_entity_poly.type
_entity_poly.pdbx_seq_one_letter_code
_entity_poly.pdbx_strand_id
1 'polypeptide(L)'
;MSGLQADLRTFSSPEFKIKEIIIGFTMDKSPVVVDLVSSEEEEDELVIRPVLLGKRSRVVSSSSERDEVIDDNNLVAKTGAKRVSRPARDQRGQQQRTRSPPPTRAPGPSGVITVARGSGQAVTIRVVRQYRRVNSKKSTLPNKFWCTYCVAGFPRKDALIKHVKTHEGKFKGKSYKNKKGAYPCPHCNVVFSFSTNLSKHIKETHVVPSQQTMTLNDMRSINPLNHNSALKNRGEDPLDPNNEQFEVDVKFMLNWVKEFAAAKQQKIDLKPTSVYLAASLGPNFDPKIHKPFEFVRSGDEGIRFYIGFNSKTIGLNDHHLRVPDNSPLGKADKAGETCVLLKTWGFEGGCHAEKVKLARALEASLIEFALTSEEFKSNDGRECKFYNQQRELGAFFECCSEEQRRTALEKAVKGVPFICCQEDCQCEAIAHLKSDECNPIKFPLKEKNVVRPLNIGSASTKSPQTTKVDKKKKNPLVTPVEIKVEVHRRLKDLQERRRQDPDHEHHVYFTILARKQDFPGLHTARDVCRAINNGGHAQAVILYYVGKGERDGMNKYHKHSPDLSAVAKKASGGDYWVIQIATFKCSGLEEAEKLEAKLLMCCLLQARKKMTGTNFNPINKAMPWSAFNKLSDEEKLQSVQMGVAGVSPITLQGVVPHFTMGKISFPVNLGHAIKTNKILDVTSVAPSKD
;
A
#
# COMPACT_ATOMS: atom_id res chain seq x y z
N MET A 1 -15.32 -14.50 70.50
CA MET A 1 -15.78 -15.64 71.32
C MET A 1 -15.77 -16.88 70.43
N SER A 2 -15.42 -18.06 70.99
CA SER A 2 -15.70 -19.45 70.50
C SER A 2 -15.96 -19.69 68.99
N GLY A 3 -15.31 -20.62 68.30
CA GLY A 3 -14.45 -21.75 68.70
C GLY A 3 -14.75 -23.00 67.84
N LEU A 4 -13.80 -23.95 67.77
CA LEU A 4 -13.78 -25.22 66.99
C LEU A 4 -13.54 -25.05 65.46
N GLN A 5 -12.54 -25.65 64.78
CA GLN A 5 -12.05 -27.07 64.71
C GLN A 5 -13.03 -28.03 64.01
N ALA A 6 -12.63 -29.03 63.21
CA ALA A 6 -11.40 -29.41 62.47
C ALA A 6 -11.85 -30.43 61.38
N ASP A 7 -11.11 -30.86 60.34
CA ASP A 7 -9.98 -31.82 60.34
C ASP A 7 -9.54 -32.07 58.85
N LEU A 8 -8.25 -32.20 58.50
CA LEU A 8 -7.48 -33.46 58.25
C LEU A 8 -8.07 -34.40 57.16
N ARG A 9 -7.34 -35.02 56.21
CA ARG A 9 -5.88 -35.16 55.97
C ARG A 9 -5.58 -35.59 54.50
N THR A 10 -4.42 -35.15 53.99
CA THR A 10 -3.52 -35.76 52.96
C THR A 10 -3.95 -37.01 52.15
N PHE A 11 -3.70 -37.02 50.83
CA PHE A 11 -3.06 -38.17 50.14
C PHE A 11 -2.27 -37.78 48.86
N SER A 12 -1.36 -38.68 48.51
CA SER A 12 -0.25 -38.70 47.52
C SER A 12 -0.41 -38.11 46.12
N SER A 13 0.72 -37.62 45.61
CA SER A 13 1.06 -37.49 44.18
C SER A 13 0.93 -38.79 43.38
N PRO A 14 0.54 -38.73 42.09
CA PRO A 14 0.99 -39.66 41.07
C PRO A 14 1.92 -38.98 40.05
N GLU A 15 3.12 -39.54 39.88
CA GLU A 15 4.02 -39.20 38.78
C GLU A 15 3.36 -39.55 37.43
N PHE A 16 3.41 -38.64 36.45
CA PHE A 16 3.13 -39.01 35.06
C PHE A 16 4.23 -38.56 34.09
N LYS A 17 4.69 -39.53 33.31
CA LYS A 17 5.90 -39.54 32.49
C LYS A 17 5.92 -38.40 31.47
N ILE A 18 7.08 -37.74 31.39
CA ILE A 18 7.44 -36.87 30.27
C ILE A 18 7.46 -37.72 28.99
N LYS A 19 6.57 -37.39 28.04
CA LYS A 19 6.73 -37.78 26.63
C LYS A 19 7.17 -36.55 25.85
N GLU A 20 8.13 -36.75 24.96
CA GLU A 20 8.67 -35.75 24.05
C GLU A 20 7.55 -35.22 23.14
N ILE A 21 7.46 -33.89 22.98
CA ILE A 21 6.66 -33.26 21.93
C ILE A 21 7.63 -32.69 20.90
N ILE A 22 7.80 -33.45 19.83
CA ILE A 22 8.53 -33.07 18.62
C ILE A 22 7.76 -31.95 17.92
N ILE A 23 8.47 -30.93 17.43
CA ILE A 23 7.89 -29.85 16.61
C ILE A 23 7.58 -30.41 15.21
N GLY A 24 6.42 -31.04 15.07
CA GLY A 24 5.89 -31.56 13.81
C GLY A 24 4.70 -30.74 13.31
N PHE A 25 4.91 -29.89 12.29
CA PHE A 25 3.81 -29.32 11.52
C PHE A 25 3.26 -30.35 10.52
N THR A 26 2.48 -31.32 11.01
CA THR A 26 1.65 -32.18 10.16
C THR A 26 0.26 -31.58 10.01
N MET A 27 -0.13 -31.22 8.77
CA MET A 27 -1.54 -30.93 8.48
C MET A 27 -2.33 -32.23 8.53
N ASP A 28 -3.10 -32.43 9.59
CA ASP A 28 -3.99 -33.58 9.67
C ASP A 28 -5.11 -33.47 8.61
N LYS A 29 -5.42 -34.63 8.02
CA LYS A 29 -6.50 -34.83 7.06
C LYS A 29 -7.36 -35.99 7.57
N SER A 30 -8.35 -35.67 8.37
CA SER A 30 -9.49 -36.56 8.63
C SER A 30 -10.77 -35.73 8.83
N PRO A 31 -11.95 -36.30 8.53
CA PRO A 31 -13.16 -35.51 8.35
C PRO A 31 -13.77 -35.08 9.68
N VAL A 32 -14.12 -33.80 9.78
CA VAL A 32 -15.02 -33.31 10.83
C VAL A 32 -16.45 -33.73 10.45
N VAL A 33 -17.00 -34.67 11.20
CA VAL A 33 -18.46 -34.88 11.26
C VAL A 33 -19.03 -33.68 12.00
N VAL A 34 -19.99 -32.99 11.37
CA VAL A 34 -20.78 -31.94 12.02
C VAL A 34 -22.21 -32.43 11.99
N ASP A 35 -22.77 -32.75 13.16
CA ASP A 35 -24.20 -33.00 13.29
C ASP A 35 -24.95 -31.70 12.98
N LEU A 36 -25.74 -31.74 11.91
CA LEU A 36 -26.64 -30.66 11.52
C LEU A 36 -28.00 -30.92 12.16
N VAL A 37 -28.32 -30.17 13.23
CA VAL A 37 -29.70 -30.06 13.71
C VAL A 37 -30.49 -29.28 12.65
N SER A 38 -31.62 -29.86 12.25
CA SER A 38 -32.51 -29.36 11.21
C SER A 38 -33.37 -28.18 11.65
N SER A 39 -33.65 -27.28 10.71
CA SER A 39 -34.84 -26.42 10.71
C SER A 39 -35.29 -26.23 9.26
N GLU A 40 -36.54 -26.57 8.99
CA GLU A 40 -37.23 -26.60 7.68
C GLU A 40 -37.29 -25.18 7.05
N GLU A 41 -36.93 -25.03 5.78
CA GLU A 41 -37.80 -24.99 4.58
C GLU A 41 -38.81 -23.83 4.54
N GLU A 42 -38.61 -22.93 3.57
CA GLU A 42 -39.68 -22.25 2.83
C GLU A 42 -39.17 -21.97 1.40
N GLU A 43 -39.99 -22.27 0.39
CA GLU A 43 -39.62 -22.22 -1.04
C GLU A 43 -39.89 -20.84 -1.66
N ASP A 44 -39.18 -20.50 -2.75
CA ASP A 44 -39.58 -19.38 -3.63
C ASP A 44 -39.15 -19.61 -5.09
N GLU A 45 -40.05 -19.33 -6.04
CA GLU A 45 -40.00 -19.85 -7.42
C GLU A 45 -38.99 -19.18 -8.39
N LEU A 46 -38.43 -19.99 -9.29
CA LEU A 46 -37.52 -19.56 -10.37
C LEU A 46 -38.26 -19.17 -11.67
N VAL A 47 -38.53 -17.88 -11.88
CA VAL A 47 -39.01 -17.37 -13.18
C VAL A 47 -37.85 -16.95 -14.11
N ILE A 48 -37.58 -17.77 -15.13
CA ILE A 48 -36.58 -17.50 -16.18
C ILE A 48 -37.19 -16.66 -17.31
N ARG A 49 -36.48 -15.60 -17.77
CA ARG A 49 -36.77 -14.93 -19.05
C ARG A 49 -35.51 -14.86 -19.95
N PRO A 50 -35.60 -15.20 -21.25
CA PRO A 50 -34.45 -15.29 -22.15
C PRO A 50 -34.08 -13.95 -22.80
N VAL A 51 -32.79 -13.77 -23.11
CA VAL A 51 -32.28 -12.61 -23.87
C VAL A 51 -31.90 -13.02 -25.30
N LEU A 52 -32.61 -12.47 -26.29
CA LEU A 52 -32.33 -12.68 -27.72
C LEU A 52 -31.24 -11.73 -28.24
N LEU A 53 -30.30 -12.28 -29.01
CA LEU A 53 -29.24 -11.54 -29.71
C LEU A 53 -29.67 -11.18 -31.14
N GLY A 54 -30.17 -9.96 -31.34
CA GLY A 54 -30.52 -9.42 -32.67
C GLY A 54 -29.38 -8.63 -33.33
N LYS A 55 -28.98 -9.02 -34.54
CA LYS A 55 -28.03 -8.25 -35.38
C LYS A 55 -28.74 -7.10 -36.09
N ARG A 56 -28.06 -5.96 -36.26
CA ARG A 56 -28.55 -4.84 -37.09
C ARG A 56 -28.40 -5.14 -38.58
N SER A 57 -29.50 -5.02 -39.31
CA SER A 57 -29.56 -4.86 -40.77
C SER A 57 -30.33 -3.57 -41.10
N ARG A 58 -29.98 -2.90 -42.21
CA ARG A 58 -30.69 -1.72 -42.76
C ARG A 58 -31.77 -2.15 -43.79
N VAL A 59 -32.57 -1.16 -44.24
CA VAL A 59 -33.59 -1.10 -45.33
C VAL A 59 -34.98 -0.87 -44.71
N VAL A 60 -35.54 0.35 -44.66
CA VAL A 60 -36.14 1.27 -45.69
C VAL A 60 -37.65 1.02 -45.91
N SER A 61 -38.45 2.12 -45.89
CA SER A 61 -39.90 2.27 -46.26
C SER A 61 -40.94 1.50 -45.42
N SER A 62 -42.19 1.96 -45.19
CA SER A 62 -42.93 3.17 -45.64
C SER A 62 -44.10 3.58 -44.69
N SER A 63 -44.57 4.84 -44.85
CA SER A 63 -45.98 5.32 -44.83
C SER A 63 -46.97 5.00 -43.67
N SER A 64 -47.39 6.06 -42.94
CA SER A 64 -48.80 6.55 -42.77
C SER A 64 -48.88 7.40 -41.48
N GLU A 65 -48.78 8.73 -41.51
CA GLU A 65 -49.83 9.74 -41.83
C GLU A 65 -50.88 10.01 -40.72
N ARG A 66 -50.71 11.18 -40.10
CA ARG A 66 -51.68 12.21 -39.65
C ARG A 66 -50.87 13.26 -38.82
N ASP A 67 -50.66 14.52 -39.22
CA ASP A 67 -51.62 15.62 -39.51
C ASP A 67 -52.43 15.97 -38.24
N GLU A 68 -52.56 17.19 -37.69
CA GLU A 68 -52.22 18.60 -38.02
C GLU A 68 -52.07 19.41 -36.69
N VAL A 69 -51.65 20.70 -36.53
CA VAL A 69 -51.21 21.78 -37.45
C VAL A 69 -50.14 22.73 -36.82
N ILE A 70 -49.70 23.70 -37.63
CA ILE A 70 -48.79 24.87 -37.53
C ILE A 70 -49.26 26.05 -36.63
N ASP A 71 -48.32 26.77 -35.98
CA ASP A 71 -48.16 28.24 -36.18
C ASP A 71 -46.74 28.74 -35.80
N ASP A 72 -46.28 29.79 -36.49
CA ASP A 72 -44.95 30.39 -36.47
C ASP A 72 -44.84 31.59 -35.51
N ASN A 73 -43.61 32.01 -35.12
CA ASN A 73 -43.08 33.35 -35.47
C ASN A 73 -41.68 33.72 -34.89
N ASN A 74 -40.94 34.48 -35.72
CA ASN A 74 -39.78 35.37 -35.46
C ASN A 74 -38.43 34.76 -34.98
N LEU A 75 -37.30 34.89 -35.70
CA LEU A 75 -36.57 36.09 -36.21
C LEU A 75 -36.00 36.95 -35.06
N VAL A 76 -34.76 37.47 -35.02
CA VAL A 76 -33.60 37.56 -35.93
C VAL A 76 -32.35 37.85 -35.06
N ALA A 77 -31.12 37.40 -35.40
CA ALA A 77 -30.02 38.30 -35.82
C ALA A 77 -28.77 37.54 -36.27
N LYS A 78 -28.16 38.01 -37.37
CA LYS A 78 -26.86 37.56 -37.91
C LYS A 78 -25.79 38.62 -37.66
N THR A 79 -24.58 38.21 -37.28
CA THR A 79 -23.28 38.74 -37.73
C THR A 79 -22.22 37.65 -37.46
N GLY A 80 -21.13 37.47 -38.20
CA GLY A 80 -20.71 38.07 -39.48
C GLY A 80 -19.18 37.98 -39.64
N ALA A 81 -18.70 37.35 -40.72
CA ALA A 81 -17.28 37.31 -41.15
C ALA A 81 -16.27 36.55 -40.23
N LYS A 82 -15.13 36.03 -40.71
CA LYS A 82 -14.52 36.05 -42.06
C LYS A 82 -13.71 34.76 -42.31
N ARG A 83 -13.73 34.27 -43.56
CA ARG A 83 -12.92 33.14 -44.05
C ARG A 83 -11.71 33.70 -44.79
N VAL A 84 -10.50 33.22 -44.52
CA VAL A 84 -9.31 33.51 -45.35
C VAL A 84 -8.71 32.19 -45.80
N SER A 85 -8.34 32.11 -47.08
CA SER A 85 -7.90 30.88 -47.75
C SER A 85 -6.58 31.09 -48.47
N ARG A 86 -5.71 30.07 -48.41
CA ARG A 86 -4.67 29.77 -49.43
C ARG A 86 -3.46 30.74 -49.47
N PRO A 87 -2.29 30.37 -50.05
CA PRO A 87 -2.08 29.48 -51.20
C PRO A 87 -1.24 28.21 -50.98
N ALA A 88 -1.13 27.42 -52.05
CA ALA A 88 -0.37 26.18 -52.16
C ALA A 88 0.68 26.29 -53.28
N ARG A 89 1.83 25.62 -53.11
CA ARG A 89 2.91 25.41 -54.10
C ARG A 89 3.88 24.36 -53.53
N ASP A 90 4.50 23.41 -54.25
CA ASP A 90 4.40 22.99 -55.65
C ASP A 90 4.54 21.45 -55.77
N GLN A 91 4.26 20.88 -56.95
CA GLN A 91 4.41 19.45 -57.24
C GLN A 91 5.78 19.08 -57.84
N ARG A 92 6.27 17.86 -57.56
CA ARG A 92 7.20 17.04 -58.38
C ARG A 92 7.32 15.65 -57.72
N GLY A 93 7.25 14.51 -58.40
CA GLY A 93 6.89 14.22 -59.80
C GLY A 93 6.43 12.76 -59.93
N GLN A 94 5.75 12.42 -61.03
CA GLN A 94 5.18 11.08 -61.25
C GLN A 94 6.23 10.07 -61.75
N GLN A 95 6.04 8.79 -61.43
CA GLN A 95 6.21 7.72 -62.42
C GLN A 95 5.07 6.69 -62.29
N GLN A 96 4.41 6.41 -63.41
CA GLN A 96 3.45 5.33 -63.59
C GLN A 96 4.13 4.19 -64.36
N ARG A 97 3.75 2.92 -64.10
CA ARG A 97 3.11 2.03 -65.11
C ARG A 97 2.91 0.58 -64.61
N THR A 98 1.63 0.19 -64.59
CA THR A 98 1.06 -1.10 -65.09
C THR A 98 1.83 -2.43 -64.93
N ARG A 99 1.20 -3.46 -64.34
CA ARG A 99 0.54 -4.58 -65.09
C ARG A 99 -0.09 -5.65 -64.17
N SER A 100 -1.04 -6.37 -64.79
CA SER A 100 -1.93 -7.50 -64.45
C SER A 100 -1.60 -8.53 -63.34
N PRO A 101 -2.62 -9.29 -62.85
CA PRO A 101 -2.49 -10.33 -61.81
C PRO A 101 -2.31 -11.78 -62.36
N PRO A 102 -1.78 -12.71 -61.55
CA PRO A 102 -1.88 -14.16 -61.77
C PRO A 102 -2.45 -14.90 -60.51
N PRO A 103 -2.66 -16.25 -60.48
CA PRO A 103 -4.03 -16.78 -60.51
C PRO A 103 -4.37 -17.81 -59.40
N THR A 104 -5.57 -18.40 -59.52
CA THR A 104 -6.19 -19.36 -58.59
C THR A 104 -5.89 -20.84 -58.91
N ARG A 105 -5.78 -21.70 -57.87
CA ARG A 105 -5.83 -23.20 -57.92
C ARG A 105 -4.65 -23.90 -58.66
N ALA A 106 -4.33 -25.18 -58.45
CA ALA A 106 -5.04 -26.31 -57.79
C ALA A 106 -4.07 -27.27 -57.02
N PRO A 107 -4.56 -28.26 -56.25
CA PRO A 107 -3.75 -29.27 -55.53
C PRO A 107 -3.81 -30.70 -56.12
N GLY A 108 -2.89 -31.57 -55.68
CA GLY A 108 -2.87 -33.03 -55.91
C GLY A 108 -1.52 -33.55 -56.47
N PRO A 109 -1.23 -34.87 -56.45
CA PRO A 109 -2.13 -36.00 -56.14
C PRO A 109 -1.61 -37.04 -55.11
N SER A 110 -2.59 -37.80 -54.58
CA SER A 110 -2.64 -39.27 -54.34
C SER A 110 -1.61 -40.01 -53.45
N GLY A 111 -2.02 -41.03 -52.68
CA GLY A 111 -3.38 -41.56 -52.49
C GLY A 111 -3.44 -42.84 -51.62
N VAL A 112 -4.55 -43.60 -51.76
CA VAL A 112 -4.72 -45.03 -51.39
C VAL A 112 -4.97 -45.31 -49.88
N ILE A 113 -6.02 -46.01 -49.39
CA ILE A 113 -7.15 -46.75 -50.01
C ILE A 113 -8.44 -46.68 -49.14
N THR A 114 -9.56 -46.89 -49.83
CA THR A 114 -11.00 -47.08 -49.53
C THR A 114 -11.40 -48.09 -48.42
N VAL A 115 -12.65 -48.33 -47.94
CA VAL A 115 -14.02 -47.72 -47.80
C VAL A 115 -14.99 -48.88 -47.41
N ALA A 116 -15.90 -48.71 -46.43
CA ALA A 116 -17.27 -49.30 -46.34
C ALA A 116 -18.02 -48.63 -45.16
N ARG A 117 -19.15 -47.89 -45.28
CA ARG A 117 -20.55 -48.18 -45.74
C ARG A 117 -21.27 -49.23 -44.87
N GLY A 118 -22.48 -49.03 -44.32
CA GLY A 118 -23.39 -47.85 -44.20
C GLY A 118 -23.96 -47.78 -42.75
N SER A 119 -25.11 -47.18 -42.41
CA SER A 119 -26.16 -46.42 -43.11
C SER A 119 -26.95 -45.58 -42.05
N GLY A 120 -27.48 -44.39 -42.41
CA GLY A 120 -28.37 -43.62 -41.50
C GLY A 120 -28.30 -42.09 -41.63
N GLN A 121 -29.47 -41.49 -41.93
CA GLN A 121 -29.85 -40.06 -41.89
C GLN A 121 -28.75 -38.98 -41.76
N ALA A 122 -28.62 -38.15 -42.79
CA ALA A 122 -27.81 -36.92 -42.75
C ALA A 122 -28.57 -35.77 -42.08
N VAL A 123 -28.13 -35.35 -40.89
CA VAL A 123 -28.54 -34.08 -40.25
C VAL A 123 -27.29 -33.25 -39.93
N THR A 124 -27.12 -32.12 -40.62
CA THR A 124 -25.98 -31.20 -40.39
C THR A 124 -26.18 -30.37 -39.12
N ILE A 125 -25.60 -30.80 -38.00
CA ILE A 125 -25.60 -30.04 -36.74
C ILE A 125 -24.34 -29.17 -36.64
N ARG A 126 -24.52 -27.84 -36.58
CA ARG A 126 -23.45 -26.88 -36.25
C ARG A 126 -23.07 -27.02 -34.77
N VAL A 127 -21.88 -27.57 -34.47
CA VAL A 127 -21.34 -27.60 -33.11
C VAL A 127 -20.84 -26.21 -32.70
N VAL A 128 -21.71 -25.44 -32.05
CA VAL A 128 -21.31 -24.24 -31.28
C VAL A 128 -20.70 -24.71 -29.97
N ARG A 129 -19.40 -24.53 -29.77
CA ARG A 129 -18.74 -24.79 -28.47
C ARG A 129 -19.19 -23.76 -27.43
N GLN A 130 -20.29 -24.03 -26.74
CA GLN A 130 -20.65 -23.37 -25.48
C GLN A 130 -19.67 -23.79 -24.38
N TYR A 131 -18.95 -22.84 -23.80
CA TYR A 131 -18.21 -23.07 -22.56
C TYR A 131 -19.19 -23.06 -21.37
N ARG A 132 -19.60 -24.25 -20.91
CA ARG A 132 -20.27 -24.38 -19.60
C ARG A 132 -19.34 -23.84 -18.51
N ARG A 133 -19.83 -22.91 -17.69
CA ARG A 133 -19.25 -22.66 -16.37
C ARG A 133 -19.67 -23.80 -15.46
N VAL A 134 -18.70 -24.52 -14.90
CA VAL A 134 -18.92 -25.42 -13.76
C VAL A 134 -18.30 -24.75 -12.54
N ASN A 135 -19.10 -24.55 -11.49
CA ASN A 135 -18.57 -24.21 -10.18
C ASN A 135 -17.89 -25.46 -9.59
N SER A 136 -16.61 -25.39 -9.26
CA SER A 136 -15.98 -26.38 -8.38
C SER A 136 -14.93 -25.73 -7.47
N LYS A 137 -15.00 -26.09 -6.19
CA LYS A 137 -14.08 -25.61 -5.14
C LYS A 137 -12.70 -26.26 -5.33
N LYS A 138 -11.66 -25.45 -5.60
CA LYS A 138 -10.23 -25.67 -5.22
C LYS A 138 -9.38 -24.49 -5.71
N SER A 139 -8.83 -23.69 -4.80
CA SER A 139 -7.98 -22.54 -5.15
C SER A 139 -6.53 -22.95 -5.35
N THR A 140 -6.25 -23.70 -6.41
CA THR A 140 -4.90 -23.95 -6.92
C THR A 140 -4.86 -23.64 -8.41
N LEU A 141 -4.30 -22.48 -8.77
CA LEU A 141 -4.07 -22.08 -10.17
C LEU A 141 -2.56 -22.09 -10.46
N PRO A 142 -2.01 -23.14 -11.11
CA PRO A 142 -0.58 -23.24 -11.40
C PRO A 142 -0.08 -22.23 -12.46
N ASN A 143 -0.98 -21.60 -13.21
CA ASN A 143 -0.65 -20.79 -14.39
C ASN A 143 -0.68 -19.28 -14.12
N LYS A 144 0.18 -18.81 -13.20
CA LYS A 144 0.63 -17.40 -13.19
C LYS A 144 1.89 -17.27 -14.06
N PHE A 145 1.96 -16.22 -14.87
CA PHE A 145 3.15 -15.88 -15.66
C PHE A 145 4.08 -15.03 -14.79
N TRP A 146 5.14 -15.65 -14.26
CA TRP A 146 6.06 -15.03 -13.32
C TRP A 146 7.11 -14.14 -13.98
N CYS A 147 7.47 -13.03 -13.32
CA CYS A 147 8.50 -12.12 -13.80
C CYS A 147 9.91 -12.58 -13.42
N THR A 148 10.78 -12.74 -14.42
CA THR A 148 12.21 -13.10 -14.25
C THR A 148 13.07 -11.99 -13.65
N TYR A 149 12.51 -10.81 -13.37
CA TYR A 149 13.21 -9.67 -12.76
C TYR A 149 12.79 -9.38 -11.31
N CYS A 150 11.56 -9.74 -10.91
CA CYS A 150 11.07 -9.48 -9.54
C CYS A 150 10.01 -10.47 -9.02
N VAL A 151 9.86 -11.62 -9.70
CA VAL A 151 8.96 -12.74 -9.32
C VAL A 151 7.49 -12.33 -9.10
N ALA A 152 7.05 -11.21 -9.67
CA ALA A 152 5.63 -10.85 -9.69
C ALA A 152 4.84 -11.80 -10.62
N GLY A 153 3.78 -12.42 -10.11
CA GLY A 153 2.94 -13.37 -10.85
C GLY A 153 1.77 -12.69 -11.56
N PHE A 154 1.74 -12.75 -12.89
CA PHE A 154 0.70 -12.12 -13.71
C PHE A 154 -0.32 -13.13 -14.24
N PRO A 155 -1.62 -12.80 -14.28
CA PRO A 155 -2.66 -13.69 -14.80
C PRO A 155 -2.61 -13.87 -16.33
N ARG A 156 -1.81 -13.07 -17.05
CA ARG A 156 -1.69 -13.12 -18.52
C ARG A 156 -0.27 -12.76 -18.98
N LYS A 157 0.22 -13.45 -20.02
CA LYS A 157 1.57 -13.26 -20.59
C LYS A 157 1.82 -11.83 -21.12
N ASP A 158 0.79 -11.14 -21.61
CA ASP A 158 0.93 -9.74 -22.08
C ASP A 158 1.17 -8.74 -20.94
N ALA A 159 0.59 -9.00 -19.76
CA ALA A 159 0.80 -8.20 -18.56
C ALA A 159 2.23 -8.40 -18.03
N LEU A 160 2.70 -9.66 -17.99
CA LEU A 160 4.10 -9.99 -17.71
C LEU A 160 5.04 -9.25 -18.67
N ILE A 161 4.82 -9.33 -20.00
CA ILE A 161 5.71 -8.70 -21.00
C ILE A 161 5.73 -7.17 -20.85
N LYS A 162 4.61 -6.52 -20.50
CA LYS A 162 4.56 -5.07 -20.24
C LYS A 162 5.37 -4.70 -19.00
N HIS A 163 5.27 -5.51 -17.94
CA HIS A 163 6.02 -5.32 -16.70
C HIS A 163 7.53 -5.62 -16.87
N VAL A 164 7.90 -6.66 -17.63
CA VAL A 164 9.30 -6.91 -18.02
C VAL A 164 9.92 -5.71 -18.73
N LYS A 165 9.15 -5.03 -19.59
CA LYS A 165 9.61 -3.81 -20.29
C LYS A 165 9.80 -2.59 -19.37
N THR A 166 9.29 -2.59 -18.14
CA THR A 166 9.64 -1.54 -17.16
C THR A 166 11.00 -1.80 -16.53
N HIS A 167 11.36 -3.06 -16.25
CA HIS A 167 12.70 -3.46 -15.79
C HIS A 167 13.79 -3.17 -16.83
N GLU A 168 13.51 -3.45 -18.11
CA GLU A 168 14.46 -3.20 -19.20
C GLU A 168 14.64 -1.72 -19.56
N GLY A 169 13.99 -0.78 -18.87
CA GLY A 169 14.03 0.65 -19.19
C GLY A 169 13.47 1.02 -20.58
N LYS A 170 12.87 0.07 -21.30
CA LYS A 170 12.30 0.24 -22.65
C LYS A 170 10.95 0.94 -22.63
N PHE A 171 10.35 1.11 -21.45
CA PHE A 171 9.18 1.98 -21.23
C PHE A 171 9.53 3.48 -21.11
N LYS A 172 10.56 3.96 -21.81
CA LYS A 172 10.77 5.40 -22.03
C LYS A 172 9.69 5.93 -22.98
N GLY A 173 9.01 7.00 -22.55
CA GLY A 173 7.79 7.49 -23.18
C GLY A 173 7.97 8.00 -24.61
N LYS A 174 7.78 7.13 -25.61
CA LYS A 174 7.42 7.59 -26.96
C LYS A 174 6.00 8.16 -26.90
N SER A 175 5.91 9.47 -27.17
CA SER A 175 4.72 10.33 -27.02
C SER A 175 3.39 9.63 -27.30
N TYR A 176 2.50 9.65 -26.31
CA TYR A 176 1.15 9.05 -26.37
C TYR A 176 0.21 9.69 -27.41
N LYS A 177 0.61 10.80 -28.07
CA LYS A 177 -0.25 11.55 -28.99
C LYS A 177 -0.57 10.84 -30.31
N ASN A 178 0.28 9.93 -30.80
CA ASN A 178 0.20 9.42 -32.18
C ASN A 178 -0.16 7.92 -32.30
N LYS A 179 -0.93 7.36 -31.36
CA LYS A 179 -1.41 5.97 -31.46
C LYS A 179 -2.91 5.94 -31.75
N LYS A 180 -3.31 5.40 -32.91
CA LYS A 180 -4.72 5.02 -33.18
C LYS A 180 -5.21 4.13 -32.02
N GLY A 181 -6.24 4.56 -31.32
CA GLY A 181 -6.74 3.91 -30.09
C GLY A 181 -6.43 4.62 -28.77
N ALA A 182 -6.11 5.91 -28.79
CA ALA A 182 -6.15 6.76 -27.59
C ALA A 182 -7.60 7.24 -27.32
N TYR A 183 -8.01 7.24 -26.06
CA TYR A 183 -9.35 7.61 -25.60
C TYR A 183 -9.23 8.84 -24.67
N PRO A 184 -9.34 10.08 -25.19
CA PRO A 184 -9.28 11.30 -24.38
C PRO A 184 -10.56 11.49 -23.57
N CYS A 185 -10.45 12.08 -22.37
CA CYS A 185 -11.61 12.48 -21.60
C CYS A 185 -12.25 13.75 -22.19
N PRO A 186 -13.58 13.80 -22.38
CA PRO A 186 -14.26 15.01 -22.85
C PRO A 186 -14.33 16.11 -21.77
N HIS A 187 -14.05 15.78 -20.50
CA HIS A 187 -14.17 16.71 -19.37
C HIS A 187 -12.82 17.12 -18.75
N CYS A 188 -11.70 16.51 -19.13
CA CYS A 188 -10.37 16.89 -18.67
C CYS A 188 -9.24 16.41 -19.58
N ASN A 189 -8.02 16.91 -19.36
CA ASN A 189 -6.85 16.64 -20.20
C ASN A 189 -6.22 15.24 -20.04
N VAL A 190 -6.93 14.26 -19.45
CA VAL A 190 -6.43 12.89 -19.25
C VAL A 190 -6.79 12.01 -20.44
N VAL A 191 -5.81 11.21 -20.91
CA VAL A 191 -5.95 10.33 -22.08
C VAL A 191 -5.69 8.88 -21.68
N PHE A 192 -6.61 7.98 -22.04
CA PHE A 192 -6.57 6.57 -21.68
C PHE A 192 -6.21 5.68 -22.87
N SER A 193 -5.62 4.52 -22.60
CA SER A 193 -5.30 3.52 -23.64
C SER A 193 -6.46 2.57 -23.99
N PHE A 194 -7.58 2.65 -23.26
CA PHE A 194 -8.75 1.79 -23.45
C PHE A 194 -10.04 2.55 -23.14
N SER A 195 -11.10 2.31 -23.92
CA SER A 195 -12.42 2.92 -23.71
C SER A 195 -12.98 2.63 -22.31
N THR A 196 -12.84 1.39 -21.84
CA THR A 196 -13.30 0.98 -20.50
C THR A 196 -12.64 1.77 -19.36
N ASN A 197 -11.37 2.13 -19.51
CA ASN A 197 -10.68 2.97 -18.52
C ASN A 197 -11.15 4.42 -18.59
N LEU A 198 -11.46 4.93 -19.80
CA LEU A 198 -12.08 6.25 -19.96
C LEU A 198 -13.48 6.28 -19.34
N SER A 199 -14.37 5.35 -19.68
CA SER A 199 -15.73 5.26 -19.11
C SER A 199 -15.69 5.15 -17.57
N LYS A 200 -14.75 4.35 -17.05
CA LYS A 200 -14.51 4.25 -15.61
C LYS A 200 -14.06 5.59 -15.00
N HIS A 201 -13.11 6.28 -15.62
CA HIS A 201 -12.65 7.59 -15.14
C HIS A 201 -13.76 8.65 -15.18
N ILE A 202 -14.55 8.73 -16.25
CA ILE A 202 -15.72 9.62 -16.32
C ILE A 202 -16.64 9.33 -15.13
N LYS A 203 -16.99 8.05 -14.90
CA LYS A 203 -17.82 7.63 -13.77
C LYS A 203 -17.21 7.94 -12.39
N GLU A 204 -15.91 7.79 -12.21
CA GLU A 204 -15.22 8.01 -10.93
C GLU A 204 -14.84 9.48 -10.66
N THR A 205 -14.86 10.38 -11.67
CA THR A 205 -14.24 11.72 -11.58
C THR A 205 -15.10 12.87 -12.16
N HIS A 206 -16.14 12.57 -12.94
CA HIS A 206 -16.95 13.55 -13.68
C HIS A 206 -18.47 13.32 -13.58
N VAL A 207 -18.93 12.29 -12.85
CA VAL A 207 -20.35 12.04 -12.59
C VAL A 207 -20.69 12.47 -11.16
N VAL A 208 -21.83 13.14 -10.99
CA VAL A 208 -22.47 13.37 -9.70
C VAL A 208 -23.61 12.36 -9.56
N PRO A 209 -23.48 11.31 -8.75
CA PRO A 209 -24.61 10.45 -8.41
C PRO A 209 -25.59 11.24 -7.52
N SER A 210 -26.88 11.21 -7.84
CA SER A 210 -27.91 11.66 -6.91
C SER A 210 -28.27 10.54 -5.94
N GLN A 211 -28.89 10.88 -4.80
CA GLN A 211 -29.29 9.89 -3.80
C GLN A 211 -30.17 8.78 -4.37
N GLN A 212 -31.10 9.17 -5.24
CA GLN A 212 -32.08 8.30 -5.89
C GLN A 212 -31.47 7.41 -7.00
N THR A 213 -30.27 7.72 -7.49
CA THR A 213 -29.65 7.02 -8.64
C THR A 213 -28.40 6.23 -8.29
N MET A 214 -27.84 6.37 -7.09
CA MET A 214 -26.57 5.75 -6.73
C MET A 214 -26.72 4.30 -6.26
N THR A 215 -26.14 3.36 -7.00
CA THR A 215 -26.14 1.94 -6.60
C THR A 215 -25.06 1.64 -5.55
N LEU A 216 -25.20 0.51 -4.85
CA LEU A 216 -24.20 0.01 -3.90
C LEU A 216 -22.80 -0.17 -4.54
N ASN A 217 -22.73 -0.57 -5.81
CA ASN A 217 -21.45 -0.66 -6.53
C ASN A 217 -20.85 0.72 -6.83
N ASP A 218 -21.69 1.74 -7.00
CA ASP A 218 -21.23 3.13 -7.20
C ASP A 218 -20.66 3.69 -5.91
N MET A 219 -21.35 3.47 -4.78
CA MET A 219 -20.82 3.78 -3.44
C MET A 219 -19.42 3.19 -3.20
N ARG A 220 -19.19 1.94 -3.63
CA ARG A 220 -17.92 1.21 -3.45
C ARG A 220 -16.80 1.62 -4.43
N SER A 221 -17.12 2.32 -5.51
CA SER A 221 -16.17 2.65 -6.60
C SER A 221 -15.90 4.14 -6.74
N ILE A 222 -16.94 4.97 -6.65
CA ILE A 222 -16.88 6.42 -6.77
C ILE A 222 -16.52 7.03 -5.41
N ASN A 223 -15.53 7.93 -5.37
CA ASN A 223 -14.98 8.46 -4.13
C ASN A 223 -15.83 9.60 -3.56
N PRO A 224 -16.48 9.46 -2.39
CA PRO A 224 -17.32 10.52 -1.81
C PRO A 224 -16.55 11.83 -1.60
N LEU A 225 -15.23 11.78 -1.42
CA LEU A 225 -14.40 12.97 -1.17
C LEU A 225 -13.91 13.70 -2.43
N ASN A 226 -14.06 13.15 -3.65
CA ASN A 226 -13.60 13.83 -4.88
C ASN A 226 -14.24 13.40 -6.20
N HIS A 227 -15.46 12.85 -6.17
CA HIS A 227 -16.16 12.29 -7.33
C HIS A 227 -16.52 13.28 -8.43
N ASN A 228 -16.68 14.56 -8.12
CA ASN A 228 -16.84 15.61 -9.11
C ASN A 228 -15.61 16.53 -9.12
N SER A 229 -14.75 16.35 -10.10
CA SER A 229 -13.54 17.18 -10.28
C SER A 229 -13.83 18.64 -10.63
N ALA A 230 -15.00 18.97 -11.19
CA ALA A 230 -15.40 20.33 -11.55
C ALA A 230 -15.93 21.13 -10.34
N LEU A 231 -16.56 20.47 -9.36
CA LEU A 231 -17.04 21.10 -8.10
C LEU A 231 -16.11 20.85 -6.89
N LYS A 232 -14.94 20.24 -7.13
CA LYS A 232 -14.06 19.66 -6.11
C LYS A 232 -13.59 20.61 -5.00
N ASN A 233 -13.52 21.91 -5.29
CA ASN A 233 -13.20 22.94 -4.34
C ASN A 233 -14.34 23.96 -4.35
N ARG A 234 -15.05 24.12 -3.22
CA ARG A 234 -16.04 25.19 -3.02
C ARG A 234 -17.20 25.24 -4.05
N GLY A 235 -17.55 24.11 -4.68
CA GLY A 235 -18.58 24.06 -5.73
C GLY A 235 -19.99 23.74 -5.24
N GLU A 236 -20.13 23.15 -4.05
CA GLU A 236 -21.42 22.72 -3.48
C GLU A 236 -21.90 23.66 -2.39
N ASP A 237 -23.20 23.82 -2.20
CA ASP A 237 -23.72 24.53 -1.04
C ASP A 237 -23.56 23.67 0.25
N PRO A 238 -23.25 24.29 1.41
CA PRO A 238 -23.34 23.63 2.72
C PRO A 238 -24.78 23.17 2.99
N LEU A 239 -24.94 22.05 3.70
CA LEU A 239 -26.25 21.63 4.19
C LEU A 239 -26.59 22.40 5.47
N ASP A 240 -27.78 22.99 5.56
CA ASP A 240 -28.26 23.67 6.76
C ASP A 240 -28.68 22.62 7.82
N PRO A 241 -28.08 22.59 9.03
CA PRO A 241 -28.47 21.69 10.10
C PRO A 241 -29.93 21.84 10.59
N ASN A 242 -30.58 22.97 10.30
CA ASN A 242 -31.98 23.23 10.68
C ASN A 242 -32.99 22.71 9.65
N ASN A 243 -32.52 22.19 8.51
CA ASN A 243 -33.38 21.64 7.46
C ASN A 243 -33.79 20.20 7.79
N GLU A 244 -35.07 19.86 7.65
CA GLU A 244 -35.60 18.50 7.89
C GLU A 244 -34.88 17.41 7.09
N GLN A 245 -34.40 17.75 5.88
CA GLN A 245 -33.67 16.85 4.99
C GLN A 245 -32.20 16.62 5.43
N PHE A 246 -31.65 17.43 6.35
CA PHE A 246 -30.25 17.36 6.79
C PHE A 246 -29.85 15.97 7.26
N GLU A 247 -30.65 15.36 8.15
CA GLU A 247 -30.36 14.05 8.72
C GLU A 247 -30.44 12.92 7.67
N VAL A 248 -31.31 13.05 6.66
CA VAL A 248 -31.39 12.10 5.54
C VAL A 248 -30.13 12.19 4.67
N ASP A 249 -29.70 13.41 4.34
CA ASP A 249 -28.52 13.67 3.51
C ASP A 249 -27.22 13.28 4.21
N VAL A 250 -27.12 13.53 5.52
CA VAL A 250 -26.05 13.06 6.39
C VAL A 250 -25.97 11.54 6.41
N LYS A 251 -27.09 10.85 6.64
CA LYS A 251 -27.14 9.38 6.66
C LYS A 251 -26.75 8.77 5.31
N PHE A 252 -27.21 9.36 4.21
CA PHE A 252 -26.78 8.97 2.87
C PHE A 252 -25.27 9.14 2.65
N MET A 253 -24.72 10.30 3.01
CA MET A 253 -23.27 10.57 2.88
C MET A 253 -22.45 9.62 3.75
N LEU A 254 -22.89 9.38 4.99
CA LEU A 254 -22.25 8.43 5.91
C LEU A 254 -22.26 7.00 5.34
N ASN A 255 -23.38 6.56 4.77
CA ASN A 255 -23.48 5.24 4.13
C ASN A 255 -22.51 5.10 2.95
N TRP A 256 -22.48 6.10 2.04
CA TRP A 256 -21.52 6.14 0.93
C TRP A 256 -20.07 6.08 1.43
N VAL A 257 -19.73 6.88 2.44
CA VAL A 257 -18.41 6.91 3.05
C VAL A 257 -18.04 5.56 3.67
N LYS A 258 -18.96 4.89 4.39
CA LYS A 258 -18.76 3.55 4.97
C LYS A 258 -18.54 2.49 3.89
N GLU A 259 -19.38 2.43 2.87
CA GLU A 259 -19.27 1.47 1.76
C GLU A 259 -17.99 1.67 0.94
N PHE A 260 -17.60 2.92 0.67
CA PHE A 260 -16.32 3.21 0.01
C PHE A 260 -15.13 2.80 0.88
N ALA A 261 -15.16 3.10 2.18
CA ALA A 261 -14.09 2.76 3.12
C ALA A 261 -13.92 1.24 3.28
N ALA A 262 -15.02 0.49 3.37
CA ALA A 262 -15.03 -0.97 3.36
C ALA A 262 -14.44 -1.54 2.06
N ALA A 263 -14.84 -0.99 0.90
CA ALA A 263 -14.30 -1.40 -0.40
C ALA A 263 -12.83 -1.00 -0.62
N LYS A 264 -12.27 -0.05 0.15
CA LYS A 264 -10.81 0.20 0.23
C LYS A 264 -10.12 -0.80 1.15
N GLN A 265 -10.72 -1.11 2.30
CA GLN A 265 -10.16 -2.07 3.25
C GLN A 265 -10.06 -3.47 2.62
N GLN A 266 -11.10 -3.96 1.96
CA GLN A 266 -11.07 -5.23 1.23
C GLN A 266 -9.91 -5.31 0.21
N LYS A 267 -9.61 -4.20 -0.48
CA LYS A 267 -8.47 -4.11 -1.44
C LYS A 267 -7.10 -4.04 -0.75
N ILE A 268 -7.06 -3.72 0.55
CA ILE A 268 -5.87 -3.79 1.40
C ILE A 268 -5.73 -5.21 1.96
N ASP A 269 -6.81 -5.87 2.38
CA ASP A 269 -6.84 -7.24 2.88
C ASP A 269 -6.42 -8.29 1.83
N LEU A 270 -6.68 -8.01 0.55
CA LEU A 270 -6.17 -8.81 -0.58
C LEU A 270 -4.65 -8.64 -0.83
N LYS A 271 -3.96 -7.72 -0.14
CA LYS A 271 -2.49 -7.58 -0.29
C LYS A 271 -1.78 -8.56 0.62
N PRO A 272 -0.92 -9.44 0.07
CA PRO A 272 -0.08 -10.30 0.89
C PRO A 272 1.05 -9.50 1.54
N THR A 273 1.63 -10.06 2.59
CA THR A 273 2.84 -9.54 3.23
C THR A 273 3.90 -10.62 3.29
N SER A 274 5.17 -10.26 3.44
CA SER A 274 6.23 -11.24 3.66
C SER A 274 7.36 -10.71 4.52
N VAL A 275 7.99 -11.62 5.26
CA VAL A 275 9.36 -11.46 5.74
C VAL A 275 10.29 -12.11 4.71
N TYR A 276 11.45 -11.54 4.48
CA TYR A 276 12.46 -12.10 3.60
C TYR A 276 13.84 -12.10 4.27
N LEU A 277 14.62 -13.13 3.95
CA LEU A 277 16.05 -13.20 4.21
C LEU A 277 16.78 -12.96 2.90
N ALA A 278 17.69 -12.00 2.91
CA ALA A 278 18.61 -11.70 1.82
C ALA A 278 20.05 -11.69 2.36
N ALA A 279 21.04 -11.65 1.48
CA ALA A 279 22.43 -11.44 1.85
C ALA A 279 23.18 -10.65 0.78
N SER A 280 24.25 -9.94 1.18
CA SER A 280 25.37 -9.68 0.28
C SER A 280 26.43 -10.77 0.44
N LEU A 281 27.11 -11.11 -0.65
CA LEU A 281 28.12 -12.17 -0.69
C LEU A 281 29.55 -11.64 -0.47
N GLY A 282 29.71 -10.35 -0.17
CA GLY A 282 30.99 -9.72 0.10
C GLY A 282 31.95 -9.68 -1.10
N PRO A 283 33.21 -9.25 -0.87
CA PRO A 283 34.23 -9.11 -1.92
C PRO A 283 34.88 -10.44 -2.35
N ASN A 284 34.72 -11.50 -1.55
CA ASN A 284 35.27 -12.84 -1.83
C ASN A 284 34.48 -13.61 -2.90
N PHE A 285 33.28 -13.12 -3.26
CA PHE A 285 32.42 -13.75 -4.25
C PHE A 285 32.72 -13.25 -5.68
N ASP A 286 33.32 -14.10 -6.52
CA ASP A 286 33.38 -13.88 -7.97
C ASP A 286 32.21 -14.62 -8.67
N PRO A 287 31.25 -13.91 -9.30
CA PRO A 287 30.14 -14.54 -10.04
C PRO A 287 30.56 -15.38 -11.26
N LYS A 288 31.82 -15.32 -11.70
CA LYS A 288 32.37 -16.18 -12.76
C LYS A 288 32.82 -17.54 -12.26
N ILE A 289 33.19 -17.64 -10.99
CA ILE A 289 33.79 -18.83 -10.36
C ILE A 289 32.77 -19.49 -9.42
N HIS A 290 32.09 -18.68 -8.61
CA HIS A 290 31.23 -19.15 -7.53
C HIS A 290 29.75 -19.15 -7.94
N LYS A 291 29.05 -20.24 -7.62
CA LYS A 291 27.58 -20.27 -7.65
C LYS A 291 27.05 -19.63 -6.37
N PRO A 292 26.04 -18.72 -6.41
CA PRO A 292 25.58 -18.00 -5.23
C PRO A 292 25.16 -18.89 -4.05
N PHE A 293 24.37 -19.95 -4.29
CA PHE A 293 23.93 -20.86 -3.23
C PHE A 293 25.09 -21.65 -2.61
N GLU A 294 26.03 -22.15 -3.42
CA GLU A 294 27.21 -22.88 -2.94
C GLU A 294 28.13 -22.01 -2.09
N PHE A 295 28.26 -20.73 -2.44
CA PHE A 295 29.02 -19.76 -1.66
C PHE A 295 28.33 -19.41 -0.33
N VAL A 296 26.99 -19.32 -0.31
CA VAL A 296 26.23 -19.19 0.95
C VAL A 296 26.37 -20.44 1.81
N ARG A 297 26.41 -21.62 1.19
CA ARG A 297 26.61 -22.91 1.87
C ARG A 297 28.01 -23.05 2.48
N SER A 298 29.05 -22.48 1.88
CA SER A 298 30.42 -22.52 2.44
C SER A 298 30.59 -21.67 3.70
N GLY A 299 29.72 -20.68 3.94
CA GLY A 299 29.75 -19.84 5.15
C GLY A 299 30.93 -18.86 5.18
N ASP A 300 31.33 -18.32 4.02
CA ASP A 300 32.41 -17.33 3.93
C ASP A 300 32.17 -16.11 4.83
N GLU A 301 33.24 -15.67 5.50
CA GLU A 301 33.23 -14.59 6.48
C GLU A 301 32.81 -13.20 5.94
N GLY A 302 32.86 -13.00 4.62
CA GLY A 302 32.42 -11.80 3.94
C GLY A 302 30.90 -11.69 3.77
N ILE A 303 30.15 -12.78 3.96
CA ILE A 303 28.70 -12.81 3.79
C ILE A 303 28.02 -11.96 4.87
N ARG A 304 27.04 -11.14 4.46
CA ARG A 304 26.23 -10.33 5.37
C ARG A 304 24.74 -10.50 5.12
N PHE A 305 24.05 -11.08 6.09
CA PHE A 305 22.61 -11.34 6.03
C PHE A 305 21.79 -10.08 6.35
N TYR A 306 20.61 -9.99 5.75
CA TYR A 306 19.62 -8.96 6.02
C TYR A 306 18.23 -9.58 6.12
N ILE A 307 17.58 -9.37 7.26
CA ILE A 307 16.18 -9.71 7.50
C ILE A 307 15.36 -8.45 7.26
N GLY A 308 14.27 -8.56 6.50
CA GLY A 308 13.37 -7.42 6.30
C GLY A 308 11.95 -7.79 5.93
N PHE A 309 11.07 -6.79 6.06
CA PHE A 309 9.63 -6.93 5.84
C PHE A 309 9.12 -6.19 4.59
N ASN A 310 8.05 -6.75 4.01
CA ASN A 310 7.29 -6.19 2.91
C ASN A 310 5.78 -6.25 3.21
N SER A 311 5.14 -5.08 3.29
CA SER A 311 3.70 -4.94 3.58
C SER A 311 2.79 -4.92 2.34
N LYS A 312 3.30 -5.24 1.14
CA LYS A 312 2.55 -5.02 -0.11
C LYS A 312 2.57 -6.19 -1.08
N THR A 313 3.66 -6.97 -1.09
CA THR A 313 3.86 -8.12 -1.96
C THR A 313 4.64 -9.19 -1.22
N ILE A 314 4.60 -10.42 -1.75
CA ILE A 314 5.59 -11.44 -1.40
C ILE A 314 6.94 -11.06 -2.02
N GLY A 315 8.03 -11.19 -1.25
CA GLY A 315 9.41 -11.00 -1.70
C GLY A 315 10.02 -9.65 -1.33
N LEU A 316 11.18 -9.36 -1.94
CA LEU A 316 12.03 -8.20 -1.64
C LEU A 316 11.25 -6.88 -1.65
N ASN A 317 11.47 -6.04 -0.64
CA ASN A 317 10.84 -4.73 -0.55
C ASN A 317 11.47 -3.73 -1.52
N ASP A 318 10.66 -3.19 -2.43
CA ASP A 318 11.05 -2.27 -3.51
C ASP A 318 11.77 -0.97 -3.07
N HIS A 319 11.82 -0.64 -1.76
CA HIS A 319 12.66 0.46 -1.28
C HIS A 319 14.16 0.24 -1.59
N HIS A 320 14.63 -1.02 -1.55
CA HIS A 320 16.00 -1.42 -1.92
C HIS A 320 16.38 -0.97 -3.34
N LEU A 321 15.40 -0.96 -4.25
CA LEU A 321 15.58 -0.67 -5.67
C LEU A 321 15.31 0.81 -6.01
N ARG A 322 14.37 1.45 -5.31
CA ARG A 322 14.00 2.86 -5.54
C ARG A 322 14.88 3.88 -4.83
N VAL A 323 15.40 3.54 -3.64
CA VAL A 323 16.24 4.45 -2.82
C VAL A 323 17.44 3.67 -2.26
N PRO A 324 18.31 3.10 -3.12
CA PRO A 324 19.37 2.19 -2.70
C PRO A 324 20.37 2.81 -1.72
N ASP A 325 20.64 4.11 -1.82
CA ASP A 325 21.52 4.84 -0.90
C ASP A 325 21.02 4.85 0.56
N ASN A 326 19.73 4.58 0.79
CA ASN A 326 19.13 4.51 2.13
C ASN A 326 18.97 3.07 2.63
N SER A 327 19.53 2.06 1.95
CA SER A 327 19.31 0.66 2.31
C SER A 327 20.58 -0.21 2.28
N PRO A 328 20.81 -1.13 3.25
CA PRO A 328 22.04 -1.92 3.31
C PRO A 328 22.36 -2.69 2.03
N LEU A 329 21.39 -3.39 1.44
CA LEU A 329 21.60 -4.15 0.21
C LEU A 329 21.85 -3.25 -1.01
N GLY A 330 21.22 -2.07 -1.05
CA GLY A 330 21.46 -1.07 -2.10
C GLY A 330 22.86 -0.45 -2.02
N LYS A 331 23.36 -0.21 -0.81
CA LYS A 331 24.74 0.21 -0.55
C LYS A 331 25.75 -0.87 -0.95
N ALA A 332 25.47 -2.15 -0.65
CA ALA A 332 26.31 -3.27 -1.04
C ALA A 332 26.42 -3.41 -2.57
N ASP A 333 25.30 -3.36 -3.31
CA ASP A 333 25.33 -3.38 -4.78
C ASP A 333 26.07 -2.19 -5.40
N LYS A 334 25.92 -0.99 -4.81
CA LYS A 334 26.66 0.22 -5.21
C LYS A 334 28.17 0.09 -4.94
N ALA A 335 28.55 -0.65 -3.89
CA ALA A 335 29.93 -1.06 -3.61
C ALA A 335 30.42 -2.23 -4.49
N GLY A 336 29.60 -2.74 -5.42
CA GLY A 336 29.98 -3.80 -6.35
C GLY A 336 29.76 -5.22 -5.83
N GLU A 337 29.26 -5.40 -4.61
CA GLU A 337 28.95 -6.73 -4.05
C GLU A 337 27.74 -7.36 -4.76
N THR A 338 27.73 -8.69 -4.89
CA THR A 338 26.54 -9.42 -5.34
C THR A 338 25.58 -9.62 -4.18
N CYS A 339 24.31 -9.22 -4.33
CA CYS A 339 23.25 -9.51 -3.37
C CYS A 339 22.28 -10.58 -3.87
N VAL A 340 21.76 -11.38 -2.95
CA VAL A 340 20.84 -12.49 -3.19
C VAL A 340 19.65 -12.44 -2.25
N LEU A 341 18.48 -12.84 -2.74
CA LEU A 341 17.33 -13.22 -1.94
C LEU A 341 17.45 -14.72 -1.64
N LEU A 342 17.38 -15.10 -0.37
CA LEU A 342 17.64 -16.47 0.10
C LEU A 342 16.38 -17.22 0.53
N LYS A 343 15.43 -16.51 1.17
CA LYS A 343 14.17 -17.10 1.64
C LYS A 343 13.08 -16.05 1.74
N THR A 344 11.82 -16.46 1.54
CA THR A 344 10.64 -15.62 1.74
C THR A 344 9.56 -16.36 2.51
N TRP A 345 9.14 -15.82 3.65
CA TRP A 345 7.99 -16.29 4.41
C TRP A 345 6.78 -15.43 4.06
N GLY A 346 5.84 -16.01 3.32
CA GLY A 346 4.66 -15.30 2.81
C GLY A 346 3.41 -15.50 3.66
N PHE A 347 2.65 -14.42 3.82
CA PHE A 347 1.37 -14.39 4.54
C PHE A 347 0.29 -13.89 3.58
N GLU A 348 -0.67 -14.76 3.23
CA GLU A 348 -1.73 -14.45 2.25
C GLU A 348 -3.15 -14.51 2.84
N GLY A 349 -3.42 -15.37 3.83
CA GLY A 349 -4.72 -15.50 4.52
C GLY A 349 -5.02 -14.38 5.53
N GLY A 350 -6.25 -14.34 6.07
CA GLY A 350 -6.69 -13.33 7.05
C GLY A 350 -6.83 -11.91 6.49
N CYS A 351 -7.17 -10.94 7.34
CA CYS A 351 -7.14 -9.51 7.00
C CYS A 351 -5.70 -8.98 6.91
N HIS A 352 -5.51 -7.76 6.41
CA HIS A 352 -4.18 -7.18 6.29
C HIS A 352 -3.52 -6.94 7.65
N ALA A 353 -4.29 -6.56 8.68
CA ALA A 353 -3.74 -6.27 10.00
C ALA A 353 -3.15 -7.53 10.67
N GLU A 354 -3.84 -8.66 10.58
CA GLU A 354 -3.36 -9.97 11.05
C GLU A 354 -2.08 -10.39 10.32
N LYS A 355 -2.07 -10.29 8.98
CA LYS A 355 -0.88 -10.58 8.15
C LYS A 355 0.32 -9.71 8.54
N VAL A 356 0.11 -8.41 8.76
CA VAL A 356 1.17 -7.50 9.21
C VAL A 356 1.65 -7.90 10.62
N LYS A 357 0.74 -8.20 11.56
CA LYS A 357 1.11 -8.62 12.92
C LYS A 357 1.94 -9.91 12.92
N LEU A 358 1.50 -10.93 12.19
CA LEU A 358 2.23 -12.21 12.07
C LEU A 358 3.60 -12.04 11.40
N ALA A 359 3.67 -11.25 10.32
CA ALA A 359 4.93 -10.97 9.65
C ALA A 359 5.90 -10.15 10.52
N ARG A 360 5.41 -9.13 11.24
CA ARG A 360 6.24 -8.35 12.18
C ARG A 360 6.69 -9.17 13.39
N ALA A 361 5.85 -10.08 13.89
CA ALA A 361 6.25 -11.03 14.94
C ALA A 361 7.39 -11.95 14.47
N LEU A 362 7.31 -12.49 13.25
CA LEU A 362 8.37 -13.30 12.67
C LEU A 362 9.65 -12.47 12.45
N GLU A 363 9.56 -11.30 11.82
CA GLU A 363 10.71 -10.41 11.58
C GLU A 363 11.43 -10.04 12.88
N ALA A 364 10.68 -9.58 13.90
CA ALA A 364 11.24 -9.20 15.19
C ALA A 364 11.88 -10.40 15.91
N SER A 365 11.27 -11.58 15.84
CA SER A 365 11.83 -12.81 16.43
C SER A 365 13.11 -13.26 15.73
N LEU A 366 13.19 -13.15 14.39
CA LEU A 366 14.38 -13.46 13.62
C LEU A 366 15.53 -12.47 13.91
N ILE A 367 15.22 -11.18 14.02
CA ILE A 367 16.21 -10.13 14.35
C ILE A 367 16.71 -10.27 15.80
N GLU A 368 15.80 -10.55 16.75
CA GLU A 368 16.15 -10.80 18.15
C GLU A 368 17.06 -12.02 18.28
N PHE A 369 16.70 -13.13 17.61
CA PHE A 369 17.55 -14.31 17.52
C PHE A 369 18.94 -13.94 16.96
N ALA A 370 18.99 -13.27 15.81
CA ALA A 370 20.25 -12.95 15.12
C ALA A 370 21.19 -12.15 16.02
N LEU A 371 20.72 -11.04 16.58
CA LEU A 371 21.50 -10.14 17.43
C LEU A 371 21.91 -10.77 18.77
N THR A 372 21.10 -11.68 19.32
CA THR A 372 21.49 -12.43 20.53
C THR A 372 22.46 -13.58 20.19
N SER A 373 22.34 -14.21 19.01
CA SER A 373 23.24 -15.28 18.57
C SER A 373 24.67 -14.80 18.29
N GLU A 374 24.88 -13.53 17.89
CA GLU A 374 26.23 -12.96 17.71
C GLU A 374 27.08 -12.96 19.00
N GLU A 375 26.47 -13.06 20.19
CA GLU A 375 27.18 -13.18 21.49
C GLU A 375 27.70 -14.60 21.80
N PHE A 376 27.21 -15.62 21.09
CA PHE A 376 27.50 -17.03 21.34
C PHE A 376 28.15 -17.67 20.12
N LYS A 377 28.88 -18.77 20.30
CA LYS A 377 29.32 -19.62 19.17
C LYS A 377 28.12 -20.41 18.62
N SER A 378 28.09 -20.67 17.32
CA SER A 378 27.10 -21.60 16.76
C SER A 378 27.58 -23.06 16.86
N ASN A 379 26.64 -23.98 17.01
CA ASN A 379 26.89 -25.42 17.19
C ASN A 379 27.51 -26.09 15.94
N ASP A 380 27.35 -25.49 14.77
CA ASP A 380 27.98 -25.93 13.52
C ASP A 380 29.27 -25.16 13.19
N GLY A 381 29.73 -24.29 14.10
CA GLY A 381 30.92 -23.46 13.94
C GLY A 381 30.79 -22.29 12.95
N ARG A 382 29.66 -22.12 12.26
CA ARG A 382 29.50 -21.06 11.25
C ARG A 382 29.15 -19.72 11.88
N GLU A 383 29.76 -18.65 11.38
CA GLU A 383 29.54 -17.29 11.86
C GLU A 383 28.64 -16.49 10.90
N CYS A 384 27.36 -16.33 11.26
CA CYS A 384 26.46 -15.44 10.52
C CYS A 384 26.61 -14.00 11.01
N LYS A 385 26.95 -13.07 10.11
CA LYS A 385 27.06 -11.63 10.39
C LYS A 385 25.86 -10.89 9.78
N PHE A 386 25.23 -9.96 10.50
CA PHE A 386 24.00 -9.30 10.05
C PHE A 386 24.16 -7.79 9.74
N TYR A 387 23.36 -7.29 8.80
CA TYR A 387 23.16 -5.86 8.54
C TYR A 387 22.14 -5.23 9.50
N ASN A 388 21.21 -6.01 10.02
CA ASN A 388 20.33 -5.59 11.11
C ASN A 388 21.21 -5.35 12.36
N GLN A 389 21.13 -4.16 12.94
CA GLN A 389 21.91 -3.75 14.12
C GLN A 389 21.04 -3.11 15.22
N GLN A 390 19.75 -2.91 14.94
CA GLN A 390 18.75 -2.39 15.88
C GLN A 390 17.72 -3.50 16.15
N ARG A 391 17.28 -3.61 17.41
CA ARG A 391 16.24 -4.56 17.82
C ARG A 391 14.87 -3.93 17.58
N GLU A 392 13.97 -4.67 16.94
CA GLU A 392 12.59 -4.25 16.70
C GLU A 392 11.72 -4.39 17.97
N LEU A 393 12.09 -3.72 19.07
CA LEU A 393 11.52 -3.96 20.41
C LEU A 393 10.00 -3.74 20.47
N GLY A 394 9.46 -2.73 19.78
CA GLY A 394 8.01 -2.51 19.68
C GLY A 394 7.30 -3.75 19.11
N ALA A 395 7.68 -4.17 17.91
CA ALA A 395 7.13 -5.38 17.28
C ALA A 395 7.40 -6.65 18.10
N PHE A 396 8.58 -6.79 18.72
CA PHE A 396 8.94 -7.95 19.54
C PHE A 396 8.02 -8.12 20.75
N PHE A 397 7.61 -7.03 21.40
CA PHE A 397 6.72 -7.10 22.57
C PHE A 397 5.21 -6.95 22.25
N GLU A 398 4.84 -6.36 21.10
CA GLU A 398 3.43 -6.15 20.70
C GLU A 398 2.88 -7.24 19.78
N CYS A 399 3.73 -7.79 18.91
CA CYS A 399 3.33 -8.75 17.89
C CYS A 399 3.62 -10.19 18.30
N CYS A 400 4.74 -10.46 18.99
CA CYS A 400 5.12 -11.83 19.39
C CYS A 400 4.40 -12.30 20.66
N SER A 401 4.01 -13.58 20.68
CA SER A 401 3.57 -14.25 21.91
C SER A 401 4.72 -14.34 22.93
N GLU A 402 4.39 -14.61 24.19
CA GLU A 402 5.40 -14.82 25.24
C GLU A 402 6.28 -16.05 24.96
N GLU A 403 5.67 -17.09 24.38
CA GLU A 403 6.35 -18.29 23.88
C GLU A 403 7.34 -17.95 22.75
N GLN A 404 6.91 -17.26 21.69
CA GLN A 404 7.78 -16.86 20.57
C GLN A 404 9.00 -16.07 21.05
N ARG A 405 8.81 -15.14 21.99
CA ARG A 405 9.89 -14.35 22.59
C ARG A 405 10.89 -15.23 23.36
N ARG A 406 10.40 -16.24 24.11
CA ARG A 406 11.25 -17.22 24.78
C ARG A 406 12.00 -18.11 23.80
N THR A 407 11.31 -18.70 22.83
CA THR A 407 11.91 -19.61 21.83
C THR A 407 13.02 -18.93 21.02
N ALA A 408 12.83 -17.66 20.62
CA ALA A 408 13.86 -16.90 19.90
C ALA A 408 15.14 -16.72 20.72
N LEU A 409 14.99 -16.32 22.00
CA LEU A 409 16.13 -16.18 22.92
C LEU A 409 16.77 -17.52 23.29
N GLU A 410 15.95 -18.55 23.55
CA GLU A 410 16.39 -19.89 23.92
C GLU A 410 17.23 -20.53 22.82
N LYS A 411 16.75 -20.53 21.58
CA LYS A 411 17.53 -21.05 20.45
C LYS A 411 18.84 -20.28 20.25
N ALA A 412 18.85 -18.97 20.46
CA ALA A 412 20.05 -18.15 20.30
C ALA A 412 21.11 -18.46 21.37
N VAL A 413 20.73 -18.59 22.66
CA VAL A 413 21.69 -18.94 23.72
C VAL A 413 22.15 -20.40 23.66
N LYS A 414 21.35 -21.30 23.06
CA LYS A 414 21.73 -22.69 22.73
C LYS A 414 22.67 -22.81 21.53
N GLY A 415 23.05 -21.71 20.87
CA GLY A 415 23.95 -21.74 19.71
C GLY A 415 23.36 -22.37 18.45
N VAL A 416 22.03 -22.49 18.34
CA VAL A 416 21.36 -23.08 17.17
C VAL A 416 21.81 -22.36 15.89
N PRO A 417 22.08 -23.05 14.76
CA PRO A 417 22.45 -22.39 13.51
C PRO A 417 21.33 -21.50 12.94
N PHE A 418 21.69 -20.32 12.42
CA PHE A 418 20.70 -19.46 11.76
C PHE A 418 20.24 -20.04 10.41
N ILE A 419 21.16 -20.59 9.62
CA ILE A 419 20.83 -21.24 8.34
C ILE A 419 21.21 -22.71 8.32
N CYS A 420 20.37 -23.54 7.70
CA CYS A 420 20.73 -24.87 7.22
C CYS A 420 20.62 -24.88 5.69
N CYS A 421 21.53 -25.58 5.02
CA CYS A 421 21.55 -25.71 3.55
C CYS A 421 21.57 -27.18 3.11
N GLN A 422 21.25 -28.09 4.04
CA GLN A 422 21.06 -29.51 3.77
C GLN A 422 19.62 -29.71 3.31
N GLU A 423 19.44 -30.41 2.18
CA GLU A 423 18.11 -30.76 1.67
C GLU A 423 17.42 -31.76 2.60
N ASP A 424 16.09 -31.61 2.74
CA ASP A 424 15.20 -32.43 3.58
C ASP A 424 15.63 -32.65 5.05
N CYS A 425 16.51 -31.78 5.56
CA CYS A 425 16.98 -31.79 6.93
C CYS A 425 15.90 -31.31 7.93
N GLN A 426 15.82 -31.97 9.08
CA GLN A 426 14.90 -31.63 10.19
C GLN A 426 15.62 -31.04 11.41
N CYS A 427 16.79 -30.41 11.20
CA CYS A 427 17.54 -29.79 12.31
C CYS A 427 16.83 -28.55 12.89
N GLU A 428 17.24 -28.08 14.06
CA GLU A 428 16.58 -26.94 14.72
C GLU A 428 16.82 -25.57 14.06
N ALA A 429 17.62 -25.51 12.99
CA ALA A 429 18.08 -24.27 12.36
C ALA A 429 16.92 -23.35 11.93
N ILE A 430 17.14 -22.05 12.07
CA ILE A 430 16.08 -21.03 11.92
C ILE A 430 15.57 -20.93 10.48
N ALA A 431 16.45 -21.02 9.48
CA ALA A 431 16.09 -20.97 8.06
C ALA A 431 16.73 -22.13 7.28
N HIS A 432 15.89 -23.06 6.81
CA HIS A 432 16.30 -24.09 5.84
C HIS A 432 16.27 -23.49 4.43
N LEU A 433 17.43 -23.32 3.82
CA LEU A 433 17.62 -22.73 2.49
C LEU A 433 17.70 -23.82 1.42
N LYS A 434 17.11 -23.54 0.26
CA LYS A 434 17.15 -24.41 -0.92
C LYS A 434 17.81 -23.69 -2.10
N SER A 435 18.39 -24.46 -3.02
CA SER A 435 19.12 -23.91 -4.17
C SER A 435 18.22 -23.10 -5.12
N ASP A 436 16.96 -23.50 -5.27
CA ASP A 436 15.93 -22.83 -6.08
C ASP A 436 15.35 -21.56 -5.44
N GLU A 437 15.40 -21.45 -4.10
CA GLU A 437 15.03 -20.22 -3.39
C GLU A 437 16.11 -19.12 -3.52
N CYS A 438 17.36 -19.46 -3.84
CA CYS A 438 18.49 -18.52 -3.94
C CYS A 438 18.49 -17.73 -5.26
N ASN A 439 18.01 -16.48 -5.22
CA ASN A 439 17.77 -15.64 -6.39
C ASN A 439 18.61 -14.35 -6.37
N PRO A 440 19.51 -14.12 -7.35
CA PRO A 440 20.29 -12.88 -7.46
C PRO A 440 19.40 -11.63 -7.63
N ILE A 441 19.66 -10.61 -6.81
CA ILE A 441 18.93 -9.34 -6.83
C ILE A 441 19.52 -8.42 -7.90
N LYS A 442 18.67 -7.92 -8.80
CA LYS A 442 19.07 -7.01 -9.87
C LYS A 442 18.67 -5.58 -9.54
N PHE A 443 19.64 -4.75 -9.19
CA PHE A 443 19.41 -3.33 -8.92
C PHE A 443 19.42 -2.52 -10.24
N PRO A 444 18.57 -1.48 -10.38
CA PRO A 444 18.52 -0.62 -11.57
C PRO A 444 19.63 0.44 -11.60
N LEU A 445 20.69 0.29 -10.81
CA LEU A 445 21.79 1.25 -10.67
C LEU A 445 22.68 1.26 -11.93
N LYS A 446 23.05 2.47 -12.37
CA LYS A 446 23.97 2.69 -13.50
C LYS A 446 25.42 2.82 -13.08
N GLU A 447 25.65 3.33 -11.87
CA GLU A 447 26.96 3.56 -11.29
C GLU A 447 27.19 2.49 -10.23
N LYS A 448 28.15 1.61 -10.50
CA LYS A 448 28.69 0.66 -9.54
C LYS A 448 30.15 0.99 -9.34
N ASN A 449 30.60 1.09 -8.10
CA ASN A 449 32.03 1.15 -7.82
C ASN A 449 32.64 -0.20 -8.20
N VAL A 450 33.62 -0.19 -9.11
CA VAL A 450 34.29 -1.42 -9.55
C VAL A 450 35.28 -1.84 -8.45
N VAL A 451 34.80 -2.62 -7.49
CA VAL A 451 35.68 -3.45 -6.68
C VAL A 451 36.29 -4.49 -7.60
N ARG A 452 37.62 -4.39 -7.81
CA ARG A 452 38.37 -5.46 -8.46
C ARG A 452 38.34 -6.66 -7.51
N PRO A 453 38.04 -7.90 -7.98
CA PRO A 453 38.22 -9.07 -7.15
C PRO A 453 39.67 -9.11 -6.67
N LEU A 454 39.86 -9.40 -5.39
CA LEU A 454 41.20 -9.51 -4.81
C LEU A 454 41.96 -10.60 -5.56
N ASN A 455 43.06 -10.24 -6.23
CA ASN A 455 43.97 -11.23 -6.79
C ASN A 455 44.43 -12.13 -5.65
N ILE A 456 44.29 -13.45 -5.83
CA ILE A 456 44.85 -14.46 -4.92
C ILE A 456 46.37 -14.44 -5.13
N GLY A 457 47.03 -13.53 -4.41
CA GLY A 457 48.46 -13.26 -4.54
C GLY A 457 48.84 -11.97 -3.82
N SER A 458 49.71 -12.09 -2.81
CA SER A 458 50.17 -11.04 -1.87
C SER A 458 49.10 -10.50 -0.90
N ALA A 459 49.28 -10.83 0.38
CA ALA A 459 48.54 -10.23 1.47
C ALA A 459 48.98 -8.76 1.68
N SER A 460 48.03 -7.83 1.61
CA SER A 460 48.23 -6.44 2.01
C SER A 460 47.32 -6.11 3.19
N THR A 461 47.88 -6.23 4.39
CA THR A 461 47.23 -5.87 5.65
C THR A 461 47.09 -4.35 5.76
N LYS A 462 45.86 -3.83 5.51
CA LYS A 462 45.35 -2.55 6.05
C LYS A 462 43.85 -2.39 5.77
N SER A 463 43.03 -3.06 6.60
CA SER A 463 41.63 -2.64 6.81
C SER A 463 41.60 -1.39 7.70
N PRO A 464 40.56 -0.52 7.59
CA PRO A 464 40.41 0.60 8.51
C PRO A 464 40.16 0.09 9.93
N GLN A 465 41.06 0.41 10.87
CA GLN A 465 40.91 0.03 12.28
C GLN A 465 39.79 0.86 12.94
N THR A 466 38.55 0.37 12.89
CA THR A 466 37.60 0.64 13.97
C THR A 466 37.92 -0.31 15.11
N THR A 467 38.47 0.21 16.21
CA THR A 467 38.80 -0.54 17.42
C THR A 467 37.54 -1.05 18.12
N LYS A 468 36.98 -2.16 17.63
CA LYS A 468 36.11 -3.01 18.43
C LYS A 468 37.00 -3.96 19.21
N VAL A 469 36.92 -3.90 20.53
CA VAL A 469 37.51 -4.92 21.41
C VAL A 469 36.80 -6.24 21.11
N ASP A 470 37.54 -7.24 20.62
CA ASP A 470 37.00 -8.58 20.35
C ASP A 470 36.57 -9.26 21.65
N LYS A 471 35.31 -9.04 22.03
CA LYS A 471 34.68 -9.76 23.13
C LYS A 471 34.56 -11.23 22.71
N LYS A 472 35.43 -12.07 23.27
CA LYS A 472 35.43 -13.53 23.10
C LYS A 472 34.02 -14.08 23.25
N LYS A 473 33.46 -14.66 22.17
CA LYS A 473 32.10 -15.22 22.16
C LYS A 473 31.93 -16.29 23.23
N LYS A 474 30.75 -16.29 23.86
CA LYS A 474 30.37 -17.28 24.87
C LYS A 474 30.20 -18.65 24.23
N ASN A 475 30.46 -19.70 24.99
CA ASN A 475 30.03 -21.04 24.58
C ASN A 475 28.49 -21.13 24.72
N PRO A 476 27.81 -21.95 23.90
CA PRO A 476 26.38 -22.24 24.04
C PRO A 476 26.01 -22.68 25.46
N LEU A 477 24.83 -22.27 25.93
CA LEU A 477 24.24 -22.79 27.16
C LEU A 477 23.58 -24.14 26.89
N VAL A 478 23.84 -25.11 27.76
CA VAL A 478 23.36 -26.49 27.60
C VAL A 478 22.38 -26.88 28.70
N THR A 479 22.57 -26.41 29.95
CA THR A 479 21.69 -26.81 31.04
C THR A 479 20.35 -26.06 30.98
N PRO A 480 19.20 -26.74 31.16
CA PRO A 480 17.88 -26.08 31.15
C PRO A 480 17.74 -24.96 32.18
N VAL A 481 18.46 -25.04 33.30
CA VAL A 481 18.44 -24.04 34.37
C VAL A 481 19.14 -22.76 33.94
N GLU A 482 20.38 -22.83 33.43
CA GLU A 482 21.12 -21.66 32.94
C GLU A 482 20.39 -20.99 31.77
N ILE A 483 19.85 -21.79 30.84
CA ILE A 483 19.05 -21.31 29.71
C ILE A 483 17.85 -20.51 30.21
N LYS A 484 17.06 -21.07 31.14
CA LYS A 484 15.88 -20.41 31.70
C LYS A 484 16.24 -19.11 32.43
N VAL A 485 17.34 -19.10 33.18
CA VAL A 485 17.83 -17.91 33.90
C VAL A 485 18.28 -16.82 32.91
N GLU A 486 19.09 -17.14 31.90
CA GLU A 486 19.58 -16.18 30.91
C GLU A 486 18.44 -15.63 30.03
N VAL A 487 17.50 -16.48 29.59
CA VAL A 487 16.31 -16.05 28.84
C VAL A 487 15.45 -15.10 29.68
N HIS A 488 15.20 -15.42 30.96
CA HIS A 488 14.43 -14.53 31.84
C HIS A 488 15.16 -13.19 32.08
N ARG A 489 16.47 -13.23 32.31
CA ARG A 489 17.31 -12.02 32.47
C ARG A 489 17.27 -11.14 31.23
N ARG A 490 17.37 -11.74 30.03
CA ARG A 490 17.28 -11.02 28.74
C ARG A 490 15.89 -10.43 28.51
N LEU A 491 14.81 -11.17 28.76
CA LEU A 491 13.46 -10.62 28.63
C LEU A 491 13.26 -9.39 29.52
N LYS A 492 13.77 -9.41 30.77
CA LYS A 492 13.72 -8.27 31.69
C LYS A 492 14.52 -7.07 31.18
N ASP A 493 15.76 -7.29 30.71
CA ASP A 493 16.62 -6.25 30.12
C ASP A 493 16.01 -5.63 28.84
N LEU A 494 15.50 -6.46 27.93
CA LEU A 494 14.83 -5.98 26.70
C LEU A 494 13.53 -5.22 27.01
N GLN A 495 12.77 -5.63 28.03
CA GLN A 495 11.56 -4.93 28.46
C GLN A 495 11.88 -3.62 29.18
N GLU A 496 12.98 -3.58 29.94
CA GLU A 496 13.51 -2.36 30.55
C GLU A 496 13.94 -1.36 29.47
N ARG A 497 14.72 -1.80 28.48
CA ARG A 497 15.08 -0.97 27.32
C ARG A 497 13.87 -0.46 26.55
N ARG A 498 12.80 -1.26 26.39
CA ARG A 498 11.54 -0.80 25.79
C ARG A 498 10.81 0.24 26.65
N ARG A 499 10.96 0.22 27.98
CA ARG A 499 10.43 1.26 28.88
C ARG A 499 11.31 2.51 28.97
N GLN A 500 12.58 2.42 28.57
CA GLN A 500 13.53 3.53 28.50
C GLN A 500 13.61 4.17 27.11
N ASP A 501 13.25 3.44 26.06
CA ASP A 501 12.83 4.03 24.79
C ASP A 501 11.61 4.92 25.11
N PRO A 502 11.66 6.25 24.92
CA PRO A 502 10.57 7.12 25.32
C PRO A 502 9.29 6.65 24.62
N ASP A 503 8.22 6.43 25.40
CA ASP A 503 6.87 6.25 24.88
C ASP A 503 6.65 7.36 23.85
N HIS A 504 6.56 6.97 22.58
CA HIS A 504 6.59 7.94 21.48
C HIS A 504 5.33 8.78 21.59
N GLU A 505 5.42 9.99 22.13
CA GLU A 505 4.24 10.83 22.31
C GLU A 505 3.54 10.97 20.95
N HIS A 506 2.31 10.47 20.86
CA HIS A 506 1.60 10.51 19.60
C HIS A 506 0.84 11.83 19.51
N HIS A 507 1.09 12.57 18.44
CA HIS A 507 0.51 13.89 18.20
C HIS A 507 -0.23 13.92 16.88
N VAL A 508 -1.38 14.58 16.83
CA VAL A 508 -1.99 15.05 15.57
C VAL A 508 -1.86 16.56 15.51
N TYR A 509 -1.28 17.08 14.44
CA TYR A 509 -1.00 18.51 14.26
C TYR A 509 -1.74 19.10 13.06
N PHE A 510 -1.98 20.41 13.15
CA PHE A 510 -2.54 21.24 12.09
C PHE A 510 -1.49 22.26 11.64
N THR A 511 -1.21 22.29 10.35
CA THR A 511 -0.20 23.18 9.74
C THR A 511 -0.84 23.98 8.61
N ILE A 512 -0.73 25.31 8.65
CA ILE A 512 -1.09 26.18 7.52
C ILE A 512 0.12 26.46 6.64
N LEU A 513 -0.12 26.63 5.34
CA LEU A 513 0.85 27.13 4.38
C LEU A 513 0.30 28.42 3.76
N ALA A 514 0.89 29.55 4.15
CA ALA A 514 0.54 30.87 3.64
C ALA A 514 1.58 31.32 2.62
N ARG A 515 1.14 31.72 1.42
CA ARG A 515 2.03 32.07 0.31
C ARG A 515 2.63 33.46 0.55
N LYS A 516 3.96 33.60 0.58
CA LYS A 516 4.66 34.84 0.97
C LYS A 516 4.23 36.07 0.16
N GLN A 517 4.02 35.88 -1.14
CA GLN A 517 3.59 36.94 -2.06
C GLN A 517 2.15 37.44 -1.84
N ASP A 518 1.31 36.69 -1.09
CA ASP A 518 -0.02 37.14 -0.68
C ASP A 518 0.04 38.00 0.62
N PHE A 519 1.22 38.06 1.26
CA PHE A 519 1.51 38.75 2.53
C PHE A 519 2.78 39.63 2.43
N PRO A 520 2.82 40.62 1.52
CA PRO A 520 3.98 41.49 1.35
C PRO A 520 4.31 42.29 2.61
N GLY A 521 5.60 42.47 2.90
CA GLY A 521 6.08 43.22 4.08
C GLY A 521 5.96 42.49 5.42
N LEU A 522 5.42 41.26 5.48
CA LEU A 522 5.40 40.48 6.72
C LEU A 522 6.66 39.59 6.83
N HIS A 523 7.33 39.68 7.98
CA HIS A 523 8.63 39.04 8.22
C HIS A 523 8.60 37.87 9.22
N THR A 524 7.47 37.63 9.91
CA THR A 524 7.34 36.54 10.88
C THR A 524 6.08 35.71 10.67
N ALA A 525 6.15 34.42 11.01
CA ALA A 525 5.00 33.53 11.04
C ALA A 525 3.86 34.06 11.95
N ARG A 526 4.19 34.76 13.05
CA ARG A 526 3.18 35.33 13.96
C ARG A 526 2.39 36.45 13.30
N ASP A 527 3.05 37.32 12.53
CA ASP A 527 2.39 38.45 11.89
C ASP A 527 1.52 37.99 10.72
N VAL A 528 1.95 36.97 9.98
CA VAL A 528 1.12 36.29 8.98
C VAL A 528 -0.13 35.68 9.63
N CYS A 529 0.02 34.96 10.75
CA CYS A 529 -1.13 34.43 11.50
C CYS A 529 -2.06 35.53 12.01
N ARG A 530 -1.53 36.68 12.49
CA ARG A 530 -2.33 37.85 12.90
C ARG A 530 -3.11 38.45 11.71
N ALA A 531 -2.45 38.62 10.56
CA ALA A 531 -3.08 39.15 9.35
C ALA A 531 -4.22 38.26 8.85
N ILE A 532 -4.03 36.93 8.85
CA ILE A 532 -5.09 35.95 8.56
C ILE A 532 -6.22 36.06 9.59
N ASN A 533 -5.89 36.06 10.89
CA ASN A 533 -6.88 36.11 11.97
C ASN A 533 -7.75 37.38 11.97
N ASN A 534 -7.21 38.50 11.48
CA ASN A 534 -7.92 39.78 11.44
C ASN A 534 -8.71 39.98 10.13
N GLY A 535 -8.79 38.96 9.27
CA GLY A 535 -9.60 38.99 8.03
C GLY A 535 -9.04 39.87 6.91
N GLY A 536 -7.87 40.48 7.07
CA GLY A 536 -7.32 41.50 6.15
C GLY A 536 -6.97 41.02 4.74
N HIS A 537 -7.07 39.73 4.47
CA HIS A 537 -6.71 39.11 3.18
C HIS A 537 -7.78 38.09 2.73
N ALA A 538 -9.04 38.50 2.68
CA ALA A 538 -10.18 37.63 2.33
C ALA A 538 -10.06 36.92 0.96
N GLN A 539 -9.25 37.46 0.03
CA GLN A 539 -8.99 36.84 -1.29
C GLN A 539 -7.87 35.79 -1.28
N ALA A 540 -7.05 35.70 -0.22
CA ALA A 540 -5.93 34.77 -0.15
C ALA A 540 -6.40 33.33 0.10
N VAL A 541 -5.84 32.38 -0.65
CA VAL A 541 -6.12 30.95 -0.47
C VAL A 541 -5.10 30.35 0.48
N ILE A 542 -5.50 30.22 1.75
CA ILE A 542 -4.63 29.62 2.78
C ILE A 542 -4.74 28.11 2.68
N LEU A 543 -3.61 27.45 2.51
CA LEU A 543 -3.56 25.99 2.45
C LEU A 543 -3.41 25.45 3.86
N TYR A 544 -3.89 24.24 4.13
CA TYR A 544 -3.60 23.56 5.39
C TYR A 544 -3.38 22.06 5.22
N TYR A 545 -2.72 21.47 6.20
CA TYR A 545 -2.42 20.06 6.30
C TYR A 545 -2.70 19.54 7.71
N VAL A 546 -3.32 18.37 7.78
CA VAL A 546 -3.47 17.59 9.02
C VAL A 546 -2.56 16.39 8.92
N GLY A 547 -1.83 16.06 9.98
CA GLY A 547 -1.01 14.84 10.01
C GLY A 547 -0.65 14.40 11.42
N LYS A 548 -0.14 13.18 11.54
CA LYS A 548 0.34 12.62 12.80
C LYS A 548 1.87 12.51 12.92
N GLY A 549 2.37 12.51 14.16
CA GLY A 549 3.78 12.43 14.52
C GLY A 549 4.02 11.75 15.87
N GLU A 550 5.30 11.53 16.18
CA GLU A 550 5.84 10.86 17.39
C GLU A 550 6.50 11.86 18.36
N ARG A 551 6.30 13.16 18.11
CA ARG A 551 6.79 14.29 18.90
C ARG A 551 6.04 15.56 18.48
N ASP A 552 6.15 16.61 19.27
CA ASP A 552 5.68 17.94 18.84
C ASP A 552 6.53 18.47 17.65
N GLY A 553 5.88 19.22 16.78
CA GLY A 553 6.39 19.59 15.46
C GLY A 553 5.97 18.61 14.35
N MET A 554 6.30 18.95 13.10
CA MET A 554 6.02 18.06 11.96
C MET A 554 6.80 16.74 12.01
N ASN A 555 6.18 15.69 11.48
CA ASN A 555 6.79 14.35 11.38
C ASN A 555 8.11 14.37 10.60
N LYS A 556 9.14 13.68 11.11
CA LYS A 556 10.48 13.56 10.48
C LYS A 556 10.42 13.11 9.01
N TYR A 557 9.41 12.32 8.62
CA TYR A 557 9.16 11.91 7.23
C TYR A 557 9.16 13.08 6.23
N HIS A 558 8.66 14.25 6.63
CA HIS A 558 8.60 15.43 5.78
C HIS A 558 9.99 15.91 5.33
N LYS A 559 11.01 15.78 6.19
CA LYS A 559 12.41 16.11 5.86
C LYS A 559 13.13 14.99 5.11
N HIS A 560 12.86 13.72 5.43
CA HIS A 560 13.56 12.57 4.85
C HIS A 560 12.99 12.07 3.51
N SER A 561 11.78 12.49 3.14
CA SER A 561 11.13 12.10 1.88
C SER A 561 10.26 13.23 1.30
N PRO A 562 10.86 14.41 0.99
CA PRO A 562 10.12 15.61 0.64
C PRO A 562 9.26 15.42 -0.63
N ASP A 563 9.73 14.67 -1.63
CA ASP A 563 9.01 14.37 -2.87
C ASP A 563 7.66 13.67 -2.66
N LEU A 564 7.56 12.88 -1.59
CA LEU A 564 6.39 12.08 -1.25
C LEU A 564 5.46 12.80 -0.26
N SER A 565 5.83 13.99 0.23
CA SER A 565 4.99 14.81 1.09
C SER A 565 4.37 15.98 0.33
N ALA A 566 3.06 16.17 0.48
CA ALA A 566 2.37 17.34 -0.08
C ALA A 566 2.84 18.66 0.56
N VAL A 567 3.12 18.67 1.86
CA VAL A 567 3.63 19.85 2.60
C VAL A 567 5.04 20.18 2.15
N ALA A 568 5.97 19.23 2.31
CA ALA A 568 7.38 19.47 2.01
C ALA A 568 7.57 19.87 0.54
N LYS A 569 6.88 19.21 -0.40
CA LYS A 569 6.92 19.60 -1.82
C LYS A 569 6.44 21.03 -2.12
N LYS A 570 5.51 21.60 -1.33
CA LYS A 570 5.15 23.03 -1.43
C LYS A 570 6.15 23.93 -0.69
N ALA A 571 6.67 23.48 0.45
CA ALA A 571 7.64 24.21 1.24
C ALA A 571 9.01 24.36 0.53
N SER A 572 9.46 23.33 -0.20
CA SER A 572 10.77 23.29 -0.88
C SER A 572 11.00 24.40 -1.91
N GLY A 573 9.95 25.08 -2.38
CA GLY A 573 10.08 26.25 -3.24
C GLY A 573 10.47 27.54 -2.51
N GLY A 574 10.40 27.58 -1.17
CA GLY A 574 10.63 28.78 -0.37
C GLY A 574 9.49 29.81 -0.40
N ASP A 575 8.53 29.66 -1.32
CA ASP A 575 7.38 30.55 -1.57
C ASP A 575 6.34 30.62 -0.43
N TYR A 576 6.40 29.72 0.55
CA TYR A 576 5.40 29.59 1.62
C TYR A 576 6.02 29.75 3.00
N TRP A 577 5.30 30.42 3.89
CA TRP A 577 5.41 30.21 5.33
C TRP A 577 4.76 28.88 5.67
N VAL A 578 5.42 28.04 6.48
CA VAL A 578 4.85 26.77 6.96
C VAL A 578 4.72 26.86 8.48
N ILE A 579 3.49 26.96 8.97
CA ILE A 579 3.22 27.34 10.36
C ILE A 579 2.30 26.29 10.99
N GLN A 580 2.78 25.61 12.02
CA GLN A 580 1.95 24.74 12.84
C GLN A 580 1.14 25.60 13.81
N ILE A 581 -0.18 25.40 13.84
CA ILE A 581 -1.14 26.24 14.59
C ILE A 581 -1.89 25.48 15.69
N ALA A 582 -1.81 24.15 15.70
CA ALA A 582 -2.30 23.31 16.80
C ALA A 582 -1.56 21.96 16.83
N THR A 583 -1.44 21.42 18.03
CA THR A 583 -0.98 20.06 18.32
C THR A 583 -1.95 19.42 19.32
N PHE A 584 -2.36 18.19 19.07
CA PHE A 584 -3.23 17.38 19.92
C PHE A 584 -2.48 16.14 20.39
N LYS A 585 -2.16 16.07 21.70
CA LYS A 585 -1.58 14.87 22.32
C LYS A 585 -2.61 13.74 22.35
N CYS A 586 -2.16 12.54 22.01
CA CYS A 586 -2.91 11.29 22.04
C CYS A 586 -2.17 10.30 22.97
N SER A 587 -2.91 9.40 23.61
CA SER A 587 -2.39 8.37 24.52
C SER A 587 -1.65 7.22 23.81
N GLY A 588 -1.85 7.07 22.50
CA GLY A 588 -1.23 6.00 21.72
C GLY A 588 -1.41 6.18 20.21
N LEU A 589 -0.68 5.38 19.43
CA LEU A 589 -0.70 5.45 17.97
C LEU A 589 -2.11 5.32 17.40
N GLU A 590 -2.90 4.35 17.90
CA GLU A 590 -4.25 4.09 17.40
C GLU A 590 -5.20 5.28 17.61
N GLU A 591 -5.12 5.96 18.75
CA GLU A 591 -5.91 7.17 19.00
C GLU A 591 -5.51 8.29 18.01
N ALA A 592 -4.20 8.48 17.78
CA ALA A 592 -3.73 9.44 16.78
C ALA A 592 -4.16 9.07 15.34
N GLU A 593 -4.22 7.78 14.99
CA GLU A 593 -4.76 7.34 13.70
C GLU A 593 -6.25 7.67 13.56
N LYS A 594 -7.04 7.37 14.59
CA LYS A 594 -8.49 7.62 14.64
C LYS A 594 -8.77 9.12 14.55
N LEU A 595 -8.08 9.93 15.35
CA LEU A 595 -8.21 11.38 15.35
C LEU A 595 -7.81 12.00 14.00
N GLU A 596 -6.67 11.58 13.41
CA GLU A 596 -6.26 12.01 12.06
C GLU A 596 -7.35 11.69 11.03
N ALA A 597 -7.93 10.48 11.09
CA ALA A 597 -9.04 10.09 10.20
C ALA A 597 -10.30 10.94 10.43
N LYS A 598 -10.72 11.14 11.69
CA LYS A 598 -11.92 11.91 12.05
C LYS A 598 -11.83 13.36 11.58
N LEU A 599 -10.68 14.01 11.82
CA LEU A 599 -10.41 15.37 11.35
C LEU A 599 -10.35 15.46 9.82
N LEU A 600 -9.69 14.50 9.16
CA LEU A 600 -9.58 14.49 7.69
C LEU A 600 -10.92 14.25 6.98
N MET A 601 -11.83 13.45 7.56
CA MET A 601 -13.17 13.26 7.00
C MET A 601 -13.92 14.61 6.94
N CYS A 602 -13.97 15.32 8.06
CA CYS A 602 -14.57 16.66 8.13
C CYS A 602 -13.89 17.62 7.14
N CYS A 603 -12.56 17.70 7.15
CA CYS A 603 -11.79 18.62 6.30
C CYS A 603 -12.01 18.39 4.79
N LEU A 604 -12.03 17.12 4.36
CA LEU A 604 -12.12 16.76 2.94
C LEU A 604 -13.57 16.84 2.40
N LEU A 605 -14.57 16.61 3.25
CA LEU A 605 -15.97 16.91 2.91
C LEU A 605 -16.19 18.43 2.86
N GLN A 606 -15.72 19.17 3.87
CA GLN A 606 -15.88 20.62 3.95
C GLN A 606 -15.25 21.35 2.77
N ALA A 607 -14.12 20.88 2.24
CA ALA A 607 -13.44 21.48 1.08
C ALA A 607 -14.32 21.57 -0.18
N ARG A 608 -15.33 20.69 -0.31
CA ARG A 608 -16.32 20.72 -1.41
C ARG A 608 -17.32 21.86 -1.26
N LYS A 609 -17.59 22.31 -0.03
CA LYS A 609 -18.64 23.28 0.31
C LYS A 609 -18.20 24.73 0.10
N LYS A 610 -19.07 25.59 -0.44
CA LYS A 610 -18.88 27.05 -0.52
C LYS A 610 -18.64 27.61 0.88
N MET A 611 -17.86 28.68 0.98
CA MET A 611 -17.49 29.32 2.24
C MET A 611 -17.61 30.82 2.18
N THR A 612 -17.97 31.41 3.31
CA THR A 612 -17.85 32.84 3.60
C THR A 612 -16.54 33.10 4.35
N GLY A 613 -15.84 34.20 4.02
CA GLY A 613 -14.56 34.54 4.63
C GLY A 613 -13.35 33.81 4.03
N THR A 614 -12.28 33.65 4.83
CA THR A 614 -10.98 33.13 4.38
C THR A 614 -11.05 31.71 3.81
N ASN A 615 -10.48 31.51 2.61
CA ASN A 615 -10.55 30.23 1.92
C ASN A 615 -9.44 29.27 2.37
N PHE A 616 -9.74 28.44 3.37
CA PHE A 616 -8.86 27.38 3.85
C PHE A 616 -8.98 26.10 3.00
N ASN A 617 -7.91 25.64 2.34
CA ASN A 617 -7.96 24.45 1.47
C ASN A 617 -6.98 23.33 1.90
N PRO A 618 -7.45 22.08 2.09
CA PRO A 618 -6.59 20.97 2.48
C PRO A 618 -5.66 20.56 1.34
N ILE A 619 -4.38 20.29 1.67
CA ILE A 619 -3.41 19.68 0.74
C ILE A 619 -3.21 18.17 0.98
N ASN A 620 -3.92 17.58 1.94
CA ASN A 620 -4.00 16.15 2.15
C ASN A 620 -4.56 15.44 0.90
N LYS A 621 -3.78 14.50 0.34
CA LYS A 621 -4.15 13.76 -0.89
C LYS A 621 -4.78 12.40 -0.63
N ALA A 622 -4.66 11.89 0.59
CA ALA A 622 -5.08 10.55 0.97
C ALA A 622 -5.87 10.62 2.27
N MET A 623 -6.93 9.80 2.34
CA MET A 623 -7.73 9.55 3.53
C MET A 623 -7.28 8.22 4.14
N PRO A 624 -6.96 8.14 5.45
CA PRO A 624 -6.57 6.89 6.11
C PRO A 624 -7.78 5.99 6.37
N TRP A 625 -8.33 5.39 5.30
CA TRP A 625 -9.56 4.57 5.34
C TRP A 625 -9.53 3.44 6.37
N SER A 626 -8.40 2.79 6.58
CA SER A 626 -8.25 1.74 7.59
C SER A 626 -8.42 2.27 9.02
N ALA A 627 -7.98 3.50 9.31
CA ALA A 627 -8.19 4.13 10.60
C ALA A 627 -9.63 4.67 10.74
N PHE A 628 -10.20 5.22 9.66
CA PHE A 628 -11.61 5.61 9.63
C PHE A 628 -12.56 4.44 9.95
N ASN A 629 -12.26 3.23 9.46
CA ASN A 629 -13.05 2.04 9.78
C ASN A 629 -13.01 1.65 11.27
N LYS A 630 -11.94 2.01 12.01
CA LYS A 630 -11.80 1.77 13.46
C LYS A 630 -12.57 2.77 14.34
N LEU A 631 -13.12 3.85 13.77
CA LEU A 631 -13.94 4.82 14.51
C LEU A 631 -15.29 4.21 14.91
N SER A 632 -15.89 4.68 16.00
CA SER A 632 -17.30 4.35 16.30
C SER A 632 -18.24 4.93 15.24
N ASP A 633 -19.48 4.44 15.14
CA ASP A 633 -20.42 4.98 14.15
C ASP A 633 -20.88 6.40 14.51
N GLU A 634 -20.92 6.75 15.80
CA GLU A 634 -21.14 8.11 16.30
C GLU A 634 -19.99 9.04 15.90
N GLU A 635 -18.73 8.58 16.03
CA GLU A 635 -17.56 9.36 15.63
C GLU A 635 -17.54 9.62 14.12
N LYS A 636 -17.91 8.61 13.32
CA LYS A 636 -18.06 8.75 11.86
C LYS A 636 -19.19 9.75 11.54
N LEU A 637 -20.36 9.59 12.16
CA LEU A 637 -21.52 10.47 11.98
C LEU A 637 -21.18 11.94 12.27
N GLN A 638 -20.59 12.23 13.43
CA GLN A 638 -20.13 13.57 13.81
C GLN A 638 -19.18 14.18 12.75
N SER A 639 -18.21 13.38 12.28
CA SER A 639 -17.23 13.85 11.28
C SER A 639 -17.85 14.14 9.91
N VAL A 640 -18.92 13.42 9.55
CA VAL A 640 -19.68 13.64 8.31
C VAL A 640 -20.61 14.85 8.45
N GLN A 641 -21.38 14.96 9.54
CA GLN A 641 -22.28 16.09 9.84
C GLN A 641 -21.55 17.42 9.72
N MET A 642 -20.44 17.60 10.45
CA MET A 642 -19.64 18.83 10.38
C MET A 642 -19.10 19.13 8.97
N GLY A 643 -18.66 18.08 8.26
CA GLY A 643 -18.12 18.19 6.91
C GLY A 643 -19.16 18.61 5.86
N VAL A 644 -20.38 18.08 5.92
CA VAL A 644 -21.46 18.44 4.99
C VAL A 644 -22.13 19.77 5.33
N ALA A 645 -22.17 20.13 6.62
CA ALA A 645 -22.60 21.45 7.10
C ALA A 645 -21.57 22.58 6.81
N GLY A 646 -20.42 22.25 6.22
CA GLY A 646 -19.42 23.24 5.79
C GLY A 646 -18.56 23.84 6.92
N VAL A 647 -18.60 23.29 8.13
CA VAL A 647 -17.92 23.83 9.33
C VAL A 647 -16.43 24.04 9.07
N SER A 648 -15.98 25.30 9.02
CA SER A 648 -14.58 25.65 8.74
C SER A 648 -13.63 24.94 9.71
N PRO A 649 -12.58 24.23 9.24
CA PRO A 649 -11.61 23.57 10.11
C PRO A 649 -10.77 24.52 10.97
N ILE A 650 -10.71 25.80 10.59
CA ILE A 650 -9.98 26.87 11.28
C ILE A 650 -10.93 28.05 11.47
N THR A 651 -10.99 28.57 12.69
CA THR A 651 -11.78 29.76 13.06
C THR A 651 -10.89 30.94 13.42
N LEU A 652 -11.40 32.15 13.20
CA LEU A 652 -10.71 33.42 13.44
C LEU A 652 -11.23 34.06 14.75
N GLN A 653 -11.06 35.37 14.96
CA GLN A 653 -11.60 36.04 16.15
C GLN A 653 -13.14 36.04 16.18
N GLY A 654 -13.70 35.80 17.37
CA GLY A 654 -15.12 35.50 17.59
C GLY A 654 -15.32 34.03 18.00
N VAL A 655 -15.87 33.78 19.19
CA VAL A 655 -16.30 32.44 19.64
C VAL A 655 -17.70 32.21 19.04
N VAL A 656 -18.18 31.05 18.58
CA VAL A 656 -17.85 29.61 18.78
C VAL A 656 -18.05 28.87 17.40
N PRO A 657 -17.87 27.53 17.19
CA PRO A 657 -18.39 26.41 17.99
C PRO A 657 -17.35 25.65 18.81
N HIS A 658 -17.84 25.02 19.88
CA HIS A 658 -17.12 24.08 20.72
C HIS A 658 -17.58 22.66 20.32
N PHE A 659 -17.03 22.10 19.24
CA PHE A 659 -17.14 20.66 19.04
C PHE A 659 -16.02 19.98 19.82
N THR A 660 -16.39 19.24 20.86
CA THR A 660 -15.47 18.40 21.62
C THR A 660 -15.35 17.03 20.95
N MET A 661 -14.27 16.82 20.21
CA MET A 661 -13.87 15.48 19.78
C MET A 661 -13.12 14.81 20.94
N GLY A 662 -13.88 14.30 21.91
CA GLY A 662 -13.32 13.86 23.19
C GLY A 662 -12.71 15.05 23.95
N LYS A 663 -11.41 15.01 24.24
CA LYS A 663 -10.68 16.09 24.94
C LYS A 663 -10.27 17.26 24.03
N ILE A 664 -10.58 17.21 22.74
CA ILE A 664 -10.07 18.15 21.72
C ILE A 664 -11.15 19.14 21.30
N SER A 665 -10.85 20.42 21.38
CA SER A 665 -11.69 21.48 20.81
C SER A 665 -11.39 21.64 19.31
N PHE A 666 -12.43 21.55 18.49
CA PHE A 666 -12.42 21.82 17.06
C PHE A 666 -13.65 22.69 16.73
N PRO A 667 -13.61 23.61 15.74
CA PRO A 667 -12.48 24.00 14.88
C PRO A 667 -11.22 24.53 15.58
N VAL A 668 -10.10 24.58 14.86
CA VAL A 668 -8.85 25.17 15.38
C VAL A 668 -8.98 26.70 15.43
N ASN A 669 -9.09 27.27 16.63
CA ASN A 669 -9.16 28.71 16.82
C ASN A 669 -7.76 29.36 16.68
N LEU A 670 -7.52 30.03 15.55
CA LEU A 670 -6.23 30.67 15.24
C LEU A 670 -5.92 31.83 16.21
N GLY A 671 -6.92 32.61 16.61
CA GLY A 671 -6.77 33.68 17.59
C GLY A 671 -6.31 33.16 18.96
N HIS A 672 -6.84 32.03 19.41
CA HIS A 672 -6.41 31.35 20.64
C HIS A 672 -4.98 30.82 20.52
N ALA A 673 -4.60 30.21 19.38
CA ALA A 673 -3.24 29.75 19.15
C ALA A 673 -2.21 30.89 19.20
N ILE A 674 -2.53 32.06 18.61
CA ILE A 674 -1.70 33.27 18.66
C ILE A 674 -1.59 33.80 20.10
N LYS A 675 -2.70 33.86 20.85
CA LYS A 675 -2.74 34.35 22.23
C LYS A 675 -1.98 33.43 23.20
N THR A 676 -2.10 32.12 23.05
CA THR A 676 -1.46 31.11 23.93
C THR A 676 -0.05 30.70 23.51
N ASN A 677 0.53 31.37 22.51
CA ASN A 677 1.87 31.08 21.97
C ASN A 677 2.05 29.64 21.43
N LYS A 678 0.97 29.01 20.96
CA LYS A 678 0.96 27.64 20.40
C LYS A 678 1.19 27.60 18.87
N ILE A 679 1.80 28.65 18.32
CA ILE A 679 2.21 28.70 16.91
C ILE A 679 3.70 28.37 16.80
N LEU A 680 4.06 27.50 15.87
CA LEU A 680 5.44 27.08 15.62
C LEU A 680 5.78 27.28 14.14
N ASP A 681 6.82 28.06 13.85
CA ASP A 681 7.36 28.16 12.50
C ASP A 681 8.15 26.88 12.17
N VAL A 682 7.70 26.17 11.15
CA VAL A 682 8.28 24.92 10.68
C VAL A 682 8.71 25.05 9.20
N THR A 683 8.97 26.28 8.74
CA THR A 683 9.43 26.56 7.35
C THR A 683 10.76 25.87 7.04
N SER A 684 11.60 25.61 8.06
CA SER A 684 12.84 24.81 7.99
C SER A 684 12.65 23.30 7.80
N VAL A 685 11.41 22.82 7.62
CA VAL A 685 11.11 21.43 7.21
C VAL A 685 11.38 21.20 5.71
N ALA A 686 11.55 22.27 4.92
CA ALA A 686 12.24 22.16 3.63
C ALA A 686 13.70 21.69 3.85
N PRO A 687 14.27 20.84 2.97
CA PRO A 687 15.68 20.49 3.07
C PRO A 687 16.54 21.76 2.96
N SER A 688 17.50 21.91 3.86
CA SER A 688 18.61 22.84 3.67
C SER A 688 19.35 22.48 2.38
N LYS A 689 19.93 23.48 1.71
CA LYS A 689 20.90 23.24 0.63
C LYS A 689 22.31 22.92 1.15
N ASP A 690 22.47 23.00 2.47
CA ASP A 690 23.65 22.67 3.27
C ASP A 690 23.44 21.33 3.98
#